data_AF-A0A2N3B2X7-F1
#
_entry.id   AF-A0A2N3B2X7-F1
#
_cell.length_a   1.000
_cell.length_b   1.000
_cell.length_c   1.000
_cell.angle_alpha   90.00
_cell.angle_beta   90.00
_cell.angle_gamma   90.00
#
_symmetry.space_group_name_H-M   'P 1'
#
loop_
_entity.id
_entity.type
_entity.pdbx_description
1 polymer ?
#
loop_
_entity_poly.entity_id
_entity_poly.type
_entity_poly.pdbx_seq_one_letter_code
_entity_poly.pdbx_strand_id
1 'polypeptide(L)'
;MTSPHRTTSDIKFSHALTGPYLPTPGKAPGWPFTAMAPWKIDVDAAVDEWVRGLVEWRHEHLIRIGFDDALYREPALQWAQSNFVHALAMVEDRYFFDVDAGEYTVNRYLDDLEARYGGIDSVLIWYIYPNIGIDDRNQFDLAKALPGGILALKRVVADFHARGVKVFLPTMPWDNGTREDTASDWDRMADLVAETGADGINGDTYSGVPRAFHTACEARGTKVILQPESTAQAGDHHLSWNLQSWSKRIPDETIPTVVKLKWLEPRHIINIENRWSRNRTNDLQHAFFNGIGYVAWENVFGFVNLFTERDAETLRRVATVQRQFCVELTGADWHPYERTLQNGVFASRWPGAGRTLWTLINRQEYTIGGEQLAVPHTGGTVYYDVWGGMRIEPRIEDGRAILGTELDGNGFGAFLADTTGGDLSNFLAQMRDFSKQPLSAYSNEWTAARQELVPVKPTPKYENAPEGMVAIPAALFDFKVRGLVIEGYAQAGVDVQYPWETEPRRDHRHRIDIPAFAIDRHPVTNAQFKEFIEASGYAPHDQQSFLSHWIDGAPPSGWDDCPVTWVAMDDAQAYASWAGKRLPREWEWQYAAQGSDGRRYPWGNHWRDDNAPNASMKRRMARPPVIGRHPSGASPFGVEDLVGTIWQWTDEYRDEHVRAAVLRGGNAYQPQTSHWYFPQAYALDEHGKYLLMAPAKDRSAGIGFRCVVDL
;
A
#
# COMPACT_ATOMS: atom_id res chain seq x y z
N MET A 1 -70.80 -23.51 21.72
CA MET A 1 -70.28 -22.13 21.86
C MET A 1 -68.91 -22.21 22.50
N THR A 2 -67.86 -22.22 21.70
CA THR A 2 -66.45 -22.00 22.08
C THR A 2 -65.68 -21.63 20.81
N SER A 3 -64.70 -20.74 20.99
CA SER A 3 -64.10 -19.79 20.06
C SER A 3 -63.32 -20.37 18.85
N PRO A 4 -63.22 -19.66 17.72
CA PRO A 4 -62.32 -20.02 16.62
C PRO A 4 -60.88 -19.60 16.93
N HIS A 5 -59.93 -20.51 16.67
CA HIS A 5 -58.51 -20.20 16.62
C HIS A 5 -58.23 -19.22 15.46
N ARG A 6 -57.60 -18.09 15.77
CA ARG A 6 -56.94 -17.21 14.79
C ARG A 6 -55.83 -18.01 14.10
N THR A 7 -55.95 -18.21 12.80
CA THR A 7 -54.83 -18.55 11.93
C THR A 7 -53.93 -17.32 11.81
N THR A 8 -52.79 -17.33 12.47
CA THR A 8 -51.65 -16.47 12.10
C THR A 8 -51.16 -16.96 10.74
N SER A 9 -51.28 -16.11 9.73
CA SER A 9 -50.71 -16.32 8.41
C SER A 9 -49.18 -16.31 8.55
N ASP A 10 -48.60 -17.51 8.65
CA ASP A 10 -47.17 -17.75 8.40
C ASP A 10 -46.88 -17.38 6.95
N ILE A 11 -46.45 -16.13 6.76
CA ILE A 11 -45.82 -15.71 5.52
C ILE A 11 -44.38 -16.20 5.59
N LYS A 12 -44.15 -17.43 5.12
CA LYS A 12 -42.81 -17.94 4.83
C LYS A 12 -42.35 -17.38 3.49
N PHE A 13 -41.41 -16.45 3.50
CA PHE A 13 -40.63 -16.08 2.32
C PHE A 13 -39.21 -16.64 2.45
N SER A 14 -38.84 -17.52 1.52
CA SER A 14 -37.51 -18.11 1.44
C SER A 14 -36.60 -17.23 0.59
N HIS A 15 -35.47 -16.79 1.13
CA HIS A 15 -34.30 -16.41 0.35
C HIS A 15 -33.02 -16.84 1.09
N ALA A 16 -32.08 -17.41 0.31
CA ALA A 16 -30.72 -17.85 0.63
C ALA A 16 -30.53 -19.18 1.41
N LEU A 17 -29.80 -20.09 0.76
CA LEU A 17 -29.21 -21.29 1.35
C LEU A 17 -28.07 -20.88 2.31
N THR A 18 -28.32 -20.82 3.61
CA THR A 18 -27.27 -20.85 4.64
C THR A 18 -27.69 -21.78 5.77
N GLY A 19 -27.21 -23.02 5.74
CA GLY A 19 -27.26 -23.89 6.91
C GLY A 19 -26.24 -23.43 7.96
N PRO A 20 -26.46 -23.71 9.26
CA PRO A 20 -25.53 -23.42 10.33
C PRO A 20 -24.30 -24.32 10.21
N TYR A 21 -23.29 -23.92 9.45
CA TYR A 21 -22.00 -24.62 9.45
C TYR A 21 -21.07 -24.01 10.50
N LEU A 22 -21.28 -24.38 11.76
CA LEU A 22 -20.17 -24.47 12.70
C LEU A 22 -19.39 -25.75 12.38
N PRO A 23 -18.04 -25.74 12.36
CA PRO A 23 -17.28 -26.97 12.24
C PRO A 23 -17.69 -27.93 13.37
N THR A 24 -18.09 -29.14 13.02
CA THR A 24 -18.47 -30.18 13.97
C THR A 24 -17.25 -30.58 14.82
N PRO A 25 -17.41 -30.87 16.13
CA PRO A 25 -16.30 -31.33 16.97
C PRO A 25 -15.60 -32.55 16.34
N GLY A 26 -14.28 -32.47 16.18
CA GLY A 26 -13.45 -33.58 15.69
C GLY A 26 -13.20 -33.65 14.17
N LYS A 27 -13.64 -32.67 13.37
CA LYS A 27 -13.16 -32.50 11.99
C LYS A 27 -12.30 -31.25 11.85
N ALA A 28 -11.02 -31.44 11.50
CA ALA A 28 -10.23 -30.34 10.94
C ALA A 28 -10.98 -29.79 9.72
N PRO A 29 -11.16 -28.47 9.60
CA PRO A 29 -11.91 -27.93 8.49
C PRO A 29 -11.07 -28.22 7.22
N GLY A 30 -11.71 -28.72 6.16
CA GLY A 30 -11.05 -29.16 4.93
C GLY A 30 -10.71 -28.00 3.99
N TRP A 31 -9.51 -28.07 3.39
CA TRP A 31 -9.05 -27.19 2.31
C TRP A 31 -10.00 -27.27 1.08
N PRO A 32 -10.28 -26.18 0.34
CA PRO A 32 -9.62 -24.87 0.36
C PRO A 32 -10.37 -23.80 1.19
N PHE A 33 -9.68 -23.17 2.14
CA PHE A 33 -10.14 -22.01 2.93
C PHE A 33 -10.04 -20.66 2.18
N THR A 34 -10.19 -20.65 0.86
CA THR A 34 -10.37 -19.38 0.13
C THR A 34 -11.76 -18.79 0.33
N ALA A 35 -12.72 -19.59 0.79
CA ALA A 35 -13.95 -19.09 1.39
C ALA A 35 -13.89 -19.41 2.89
N MET A 36 -13.58 -18.41 3.71
CA MET A 36 -14.28 -18.32 5.00
C MET A 36 -15.75 -18.38 4.61
N ALA A 37 -16.44 -19.52 4.81
CA ALA A 37 -17.90 -19.49 4.76
C ALA A 37 -18.30 -18.33 5.68
N PRO A 38 -18.98 -17.29 5.16
CA PRO A 38 -19.10 -16.04 5.90
C PRO A 38 -19.68 -16.36 7.29
N TRP A 39 -18.99 -15.93 8.35
CA TRP A 39 -19.48 -16.07 9.73
C TRP A 39 -20.64 -15.09 9.90
N LYS A 40 -21.75 -15.46 9.30
CA LYS A 40 -22.99 -14.71 9.23
C LYS A 40 -24.16 -15.62 9.52
N ILE A 41 -25.19 -15.05 10.12
CA ILE A 41 -26.42 -15.73 10.45
C ILE A 41 -27.58 -14.79 10.16
N ASP A 42 -28.74 -15.36 9.88
CA ASP A 42 -29.99 -14.61 9.97
C ASP A 42 -30.25 -14.28 11.44
N VAL A 43 -30.21 -12.98 11.75
CA VAL A 43 -30.32 -12.44 13.11
C VAL A 43 -31.64 -12.84 13.75
N ASP A 44 -32.72 -12.88 12.95
CA ASP A 44 -34.06 -13.13 13.45
C ASP A 44 -34.34 -14.61 13.71
N ALA A 45 -33.64 -15.50 13.00
CA ALA A 45 -33.86 -16.94 13.09
C ALA A 45 -33.17 -17.60 14.29
N ALA A 46 -31.87 -17.33 14.52
CA ALA A 46 -31.06 -18.18 15.41
C ALA A 46 -29.82 -17.52 16.05
N VAL A 47 -29.75 -16.18 16.14
CA VAL A 47 -28.53 -15.48 16.60
C VAL A 47 -28.05 -15.91 17.99
N ASP A 48 -28.96 -16.05 18.97
CA ASP A 48 -28.58 -16.36 20.35
C ASP A 48 -27.99 -17.78 20.50
N GLU A 49 -28.48 -18.74 19.70
CA GLU A 49 -27.94 -20.10 19.65
C GLU A 49 -26.60 -20.12 18.92
N TRP A 50 -26.50 -19.37 17.82
CA TRP A 50 -25.26 -19.27 17.05
C TRP A 50 -24.12 -18.65 17.85
N VAL A 51 -24.37 -17.53 18.55
CA VAL A 51 -23.38 -16.87 19.42
C VAL A 51 -22.97 -17.81 20.56
N ARG A 52 -23.92 -18.53 21.17
CA ARG A 52 -23.58 -19.53 22.20
C ARG A 52 -22.65 -20.62 21.67
N GLY A 53 -22.96 -21.18 20.50
CA GLY A 53 -22.09 -22.15 19.84
C GLY A 53 -20.70 -21.59 19.50
N LEU A 54 -20.62 -20.31 19.13
CA LEU A 54 -19.34 -19.63 18.88
C LEU A 54 -18.51 -19.40 20.15
N VAL A 55 -19.15 -19.15 21.30
CA VAL A 55 -18.46 -19.03 22.60
C VAL A 55 -17.90 -20.39 23.02
N GLU A 56 -18.71 -21.45 22.92
CA GLU A 56 -18.27 -22.82 23.21
C GLU A 56 -17.11 -23.24 22.30
N TRP A 57 -17.23 -22.96 21.00
CA TRP A 57 -16.17 -23.21 20.02
C TRP A 57 -14.90 -22.41 20.35
N ARG A 58 -15.02 -21.13 20.71
CA ARG A 58 -13.86 -20.28 21.06
C ARG A 58 -13.08 -20.89 22.22
N HIS A 59 -13.75 -21.29 23.29
CA HIS A 59 -13.09 -21.91 24.45
C HIS A 59 -12.38 -23.22 24.08
N GLU A 60 -13.06 -24.13 23.38
CA GLU A 60 -12.45 -25.40 22.94
C GLU A 60 -11.26 -25.16 22.01
N HIS A 61 -11.41 -24.25 21.05
CA HIS A 61 -10.39 -23.97 20.05
C HIS A 61 -9.13 -23.38 20.66
N LEU A 62 -9.25 -22.38 21.54
CA LEU A 62 -8.11 -21.75 22.21
C LEU A 62 -7.31 -22.76 23.05
N ILE A 63 -8.01 -23.68 23.73
CA ILE A 63 -7.35 -24.80 24.44
C ILE A 63 -6.62 -25.71 23.46
N ARG A 64 -7.28 -26.11 22.37
CA ARG A 64 -6.70 -27.04 21.38
C ARG A 64 -5.44 -26.50 20.71
N ILE A 65 -5.39 -25.20 20.42
CA ILE A 65 -4.22 -24.58 19.78
C ILE A 65 -3.13 -24.21 20.79
N GLY A 66 -3.35 -24.42 22.09
CA GLY A 66 -2.41 -24.02 23.15
C GLY A 66 -2.19 -22.51 23.18
N PHE A 67 -3.27 -21.73 23.04
CA PHE A 67 -3.20 -20.28 23.01
C PHE A 67 -2.57 -19.72 24.30
N ASP A 68 -1.66 -18.78 24.14
CA ASP A 68 -0.99 -18.05 25.22
C ASP A 68 -1.16 -16.56 24.97
N ASP A 69 -1.83 -15.87 25.89
CA ASP A 69 -2.11 -14.45 25.79
C ASP A 69 -1.11 -13.57 26.56
N ALA A 70 0.00 -14.13 27.04
CA ALA A 70 1.02 -13.40 27.81
C ALA A 70 1.46 -12.11 27.11
N LEU A 71 1.66 -12.15 25.79
CA LEU A 71 2.05 -10.96 25.02
C LEU A 71 0.92 -9.92 24.90
N TYR A 72 -0.37 -10.31 24.87
CA TYR A 72 -1.47 -9.33 24.94
C TYR A 72 -1.58 -8.66 26.31
N ARG A 73 -1.00 -9.26 27.35
CA ARG A 73 -0.95 -8.70 28.70
C ARG A 73 0.32 -7.89 28.97
N GLU A 74 1.29 -7.91 28.08
CA GLU A 74 2.54 -7.17 28.19
C GLU A 74 2.28 -5.65 28.04
N PRO A 75 2.53 -4.83 29.07
CA PRO A 75 2.22 -3.40 29.03
C PRO A 75 2.88 -2.65 27.86
N ALA A 76 4.10 -3.04 27.48
CA ALA A 76 4.82 -2.40 26.37
C ALA A 76 4.16 -2.62 25.00
N LEU A 77 3.29 -3.63 24.85
CA LEU A 77 2.65 -4.02 23.60
C LEU A 77 1.15 -3.69 23.55
N GLN A 78 0.56 -3.23 24.66
CA GLN A 78 -0.89 -2.98 24.75
C GLN A 78 -1.40 -1.87 23.84
N TRP A 79 -0.53 -0.95 23.40
CA TRP A 79 -0.89 0.07 22.41
C TRP A 79 -1.44 -0.52 21.11
N ALA A 80 -1.06 -1.76 20.76
CA ALA A 80 -1.52 -2.45 19.55
C ALA A 80 -3.03 -2.72 19.57
N GLN A 81 -3.64 -2.75 20.77
CA GLN A 81 -5.07 -3.00 20.96
C GLN A 81 -5.92 -1.77 20.59
N SER A 82 -5.29 -0.60 20.47
CA SER A 82 -5.91 0.67 20.07
C SER A 82 -5.40 1.18 18.71
N ASN A 83 -4.78 0.32 17.90
CA ASN A 83 -4.22 0.70 16.59
C ASN A 83 -5.28 0.57 15.47
N PHE A 84 -6.23 1.51 15.44
CA PHE A 84 -7.39 1.46 14.56
C PHE A 84 -7.12 2.07 13.17
N VAL A 85 -6.22 3.05 13.07
CA VAL A 85 -5.83 3.66 11.80
C VAL A 85 -4.35 3.43 11.57
N HIS A 86 -4.03 2.50 10.68
CA HIS A 86 -2.67 2.20 10.25
C HIS A 86 -2.44 2.81 8.86
N ALA A 87 -1.43 3.66 8.68
CA ALA A 87 -1.06 4.14 7.35
C ALA A 87 0.00 3.25 6.72
N LEU A 88 -0.09 3.05 5.40
CA LEU A 88 1.04 2.54 4.63
C LEU A 88 1.62 3.69 3.80
N ALA A 89 2.79 4.16 4.21
CA ALA A 89 3.46 5.30 3.62
C ALA A 89 4.56 4.83 2.66
N MET A 90 4.37 5.05 1.36
CA MET A 90 5.46 4.92 0.39
C MET A 90 6.49 6.02 0.68
N VAL A 91 7.77 5.66 0.74
CA VAL A 91 8.83 6.65 0.98
C VAL A 91 8.98 7.66 -0.17
N GLU A 92 8.46 7.33 -1.34
CA GLU A 92 8.38 8.20 -2.53
C GLU A 92 7.28 9.27 -2.44
N ASP A 93 6.49 9.30 -1.36
CA ASP A 93 5.48 10.35 -1.17
C ASP A 93 6.16 11.71 -0.86
N ARG A 94 5.84 12.72 -1.66
CA ARG A 94 6.41 14.08 -1.56
C ARG A 94 5.97 14.84 -0.32
N TYR A 95 4.94 14.39 0.40
CA TYR A 95 4.61 14.92 1.72
C TYR A 95 5.46 14.28 2.81
N PHE A 96 5.97 13.07 2.57
CA PHE A 96 6.86 12.35 3.48
C PHE A 96 8.32 12.77 3.32
N PHE A 97 8.77 13.01 2.08
CA PHE A 97 10.11 13.49 1.76
C PHE A 97 10.06 14.67 0.78
N ASP A 98 10.62 15.81 1.18
CA ASP A 98 10.77 16.97 0.32
C ASP A 98 12.07 16.84 -0.47
N VAL A 99 11.94 16.55 -1.76
CA VAL A 99 13.08 16.34 -2.65
C VAL A 99 13.85 17.62 -2.97
N ASP A 100 13.19 18.78 -2.95
CA ASP A 100 13.84 20.06 -3.24
C ASP A 100 14.67 20.52 -2.03
N ALA A 101 14.18 20.25 -0.81
CA ALA A 101 14.93 20.49 0.43
C ALA A 101 15.93 19.38 0.77
N GLY A 102 15.70 18.15 0.29
CA GLY A 102 16.49 16.97 0.64
C GLY A 102 16.23 16.47 2.06
N GLU A 103 15.02 16.66 2.58
CA GLU A 103 14.68 16.42 3.99
C GLU A 103 13.40 15.60 4.15
N TYR A 104 13.34 14.81 5.23
CA TYR A 104 12.11 14.15 5.66
C TYR A 104 11.16 15.16 6.30
N THR A 105 9.89 15.13 5.92
CA THR A 105 8.87 16.07 6.39
C THR A 105 7.74 15.35 7.12
N VAL A 106 8.08 14.56 8.13
CA VAL A 106 7.12 13.76 8.92
C VAL A 106 5.96 14.60 9.47
N ASN A 107 6.23 15.81 9.97
CA ASN A 107 5.17 16.70 10.45
C ASN A 107 4.21 17.12 9.35
N ARG A 108 4.72 17.48 8.16
CA ARG A 108 3.87 17.85 7.01
C ARG A 108 2.98 16.68 6.61
N TYR A 109 3.53 15.47 6.56
CA TYR A 109 2.76 14.25 6.28
C TYR A 109 1.65 14.07 7.31
N LEU A 110 1.98 14.08 8.61
CA LEU A 110 0.99 13.87 9.67
C LEU A 110 -0.06 14.98 9.77
N ASP A 111 0.32 16.24 9.56
CA ASP A 111 -0.61 17.37 9.58
C ASP A 111 -1.64 17.26 8.47
N ASP A 112 -1.24 16.78 7.28
CA ASP A 112 -2.17 16.47 6.18
C ASP A 112 -3.16 15.35 6.56
N LEU A 113 -2.68 14.21 7.09
CA LEU A 113 -3.57 13.11 7.46
C LEU A 113 -4.53 13.49 8.60
N GLU A 114 -4.05 14.27 9.56
CA GLU A 114 -4.85 14.82 10.65
C GLU A 114 -5.95 15.75 10.13
N ALA A 115 -5.58 16.66 9.23
CA ALA A 115 -6.50 17.57 8.59
C ALA A 115 -7.56 16.87 7.73
N ARG A 116 -7.21 15.82 6.97
CA ARG A 116 -8.14 15.14 6.06
C ARG A 116 -9.03 14.11 6.74
N TYR A 117 -8.49 13.27 7.62
CA TYR A 117 -9.26 12.15 8.20
C TYR A 117 -8.99 11.86 9.69
N GLY A 118 -8.38 12.79 10.42
CA GLY A 118 -8.25 12.68 11.88
C GLY A 118 -7.06 11.83 12.36
N GLY A 119 -6.04 11.70 11.52
CA GLY A 119 -4.73 11.21 11.92
C GLY A 119 -4.66 9.69 12.09
N ILE A 120 -3.45 9.22 12.39
CA ILE A 120 -3.09 7.79 12.37
C ILE A 120 -2.53 7.34 13.72
N ASP A 121 -2.72 6.08 14.06
CA ASP A 121 -2.18 5.48 15.29
C ASP A 121 -0.81 4.84 15.02
N SER A 122 -0.61 4.35 13.79
CA SER A 122 0.67 3.80 13.34
C SER A 122 0.89 3.98 11.85
N VAL A 123 2.14 3.83 11.42
CA VAL A 123 2.59 3.92 10.03
C VAL A 123 3.54 2.77 9.69
N LEU A 124 3.41 2.20 8.50
CA LEU A 124 4.41 1.36 7.86
C LEU A 124 5.22 2.22 6.89
N ILE A 125 6.53 2.34 7.12
CA ILE A 125 7.45 3.05 6.22
C ILE A 125 7.87 2.07 5.11
N TRP A 126 7.30 2.22 3.92
CA TRP A 126 7.46 1.29 2.82
C TRP A 126 8.53 1.74 1.82
N TYR A 127 9.70 1.10 1.84
CA TYR A 127 10.87 1.50 1.04
C TYR A 127 11.39 0.44 0.04
N ILE A 128 10.71 -0.70 -0.08
CA ILE A 128 11.24 -1.88 -0.78
C ILE A 128 10.69 -2.01 -2.20
N TYR A 129 9.41 -2.36 -2.31
CA TYR A 129 8.68 -2.57 -3.56
C TYR A 129 8.00 -1.25 -3.99
N PRO A 130 7.83 -0.91 -5.28
CA PRO A 130 7.99 -1.75 -6.47
C PRO A 130 9.39 -1.76 -7.10
N ASN A 131 10.34 -0.96 -6.58
CA ASN A 131 11.63 -0.80 -7.25
C ASN A 131 12.63 -1.95 -6.99
N ILE A 132 12.40 -2.81 -5.97
CA ILE A 132 13.30 -3.94 -5.69
C ILE A 132 13.47 -4.86 -6.89
N GLY A 133 14.70 -5.33 -7.12
CA GLY A 133 15.07 -6.17 -8.25
C GLY A 133 15.50 -5.42 -9.52
N ILE A 134 15.49 -4.09 -9.48
CA ILE A 134 16.15 -3.24 -10.49
C ILE A 134 17.68 -3.48 -10.53
N ASP A 135 18.25 -3.79 -9.37
CA ASP A 135 19.62 -4.26 -9.14
C ASP A 135 19.61 -5.31 -8.01
N ASP A 136 20.80 -5.73 -7.55
CA ASP A 136 20.94 -6.80 -6.56
C ASP A 136 20.82 -6.36 -5.10
N ARG A 137 20.44 -5.10 -4.81
CA ARG A 137 20.12 -4.68 -3.44
C ARG A 137 18.91 -5.46 -2.93
N ASN A 138 19.08 -6.08 -1.76
CA ASN A 138 17.98 -6.74 -1.05
C ASN A 138 17.15 -5.73 -0.23
N GLN A 139 16.07 -6.20 0.39
CA GLN A 139 15.21 -5.37 1.25
C GLN A 139 15.97 -4.56 2.32
N PHE A 140 17.04 -5.09 2.91
CA PHE A 140 17.83 -4.39 3.94
C PHE A 140 18.80 -3.36 3.36
N ASP A 141 19.34 -3.63 2.17
CA ASP A 141 20.15 -2.67 1.44
C ASP A 141 19.33 -1.45 1.01
N LEU A 142 18.06 -1.65 0.66
CA LEU A 142 17.15 -0.54 0.35
C LEU A 142 16.83 0.34 1.57
N ALA A 143 16.74 -0.23 2.77
CA ALA A 143 16.65 0.56 4.01
C ALA A 143 17.89 1.45 4.20
N LYS A 144 19.09 0.92 3.94
CA LYS A 144 20.36 1.66 4.03
C LYS A 144 20.52 2.71 2.92
N ALA A 145 19.88 2.48 1.76
CA ALA A 145 19.92 3.39 0.62
C ALA A 145 18.99 4.60 0.76
N LEU A 146 18.13 4.63 1.78
CA LEU A 146 17.35 5.83 2.11
C LEU A 146 18.26 7.05 2.34
N PRO A 147 17.81 8.28 2.03
CA PRO A 147 18.57 9.51 2.27
C PRO A 147 19.09 9.61 3.71
N GLY A 148 20.41 9.70 3.88
CA GLY A 148 21.04 9.73 5.21
C GLY A 148 21.07 8.38 5.95
N GLY A 149 20.63 7.31 5.30
CA GLY A 149 20.70 5.92 5.75
C GLY A 149 19.92 5.64 7.04
N ILE A 150 20.37 4.62 7.78
CA ILE A 150 19.68 4.15 8.99
C ILE A 150 19.65 5.23 10.08
N LEU A 151 20.65 6.12 10.14
CA LEU A 151 20.66 7.21 11.11
C LEU A 151 19.52 8.21 10.86
N ALA A 152 19.24 8.54 9.60
CA ALA A 152 18.11 9.38 9.26
C ALA A 152 16.78 8.64 9.49
N LEU A 153 16.68 7.36 9.13
CA LEU A 153 15.50 6.53 9.41
C LEU A 153 15.18 6.48 10.91
N LYS A 154 16.19 6.39 11.78
CA LYS A 154 16.02 6.50 13.23
C LYS A 154 15.40 7.84 13.66
N ARG A 155 15.82 8.95 13.04
CA ARG A 155 15.24 10.28 13.32
C ARG A 155 13.80 10.36 12.87
N VAL A 156 13.49 9.83 11.68
CA VAL A 156 12.12 9.73 11.16
C VAL A 156 11.22 8.95 12.13
N VAL A 157 11.70 7.81 12.67
CA VAL A 157 10.96 7.06 13.71
C VAL A 157 10.72 7.92 14.94
N ALA A 158 11.74 8.64 15.41
CA ALA A 158 11.62 9.55 16.55
C ALA A 158 10.64 10.70 16.30
N ASP A 159 10.56 11.23 15.07
CA ASP A 159 9.63 12.29 14.69
C ASP A 159 8.17 11.80 14.71
N PHE A 160 7.91 10.56 14.25
CA PHE A 160 6.60 9.93 14.43
C PHE A 160 6.27 9.72 15.92
N HIS A 161 7.23 9.25 16.71
CA HIS A 161 7.05 9.06 18.15
C HIS A 161 6.74 10.38 18.88
N ALA A 162 7.34 11.49 18.45
CA ALA A 162 7.05 12.82 19.00
C ALA A 162 5.58 13.25 18.80
N ARG A 163 4.90 12.64 17.82
CA ARG A 163 3.46 12.81 17.54
C ARG A 163 2.60 11.64 18.05
N GLY A 164 3.18 10.70 18.80
CA GLY A 164 2.47 9.55 19.36
C GLY A 164 2.15 8.45 18.35
N VAL A 165 2.72 8.50 17.14
CA VAL A 165 2.47 7.53 16.06
C VAL A 165 3.50 6.41 16.13
N LYS A 166 3.04 5.16 16.08
CA LYS A 166 3.87 3.96 16.13
C LYS A 166 4.41 3.59 14.76
N VAL A 167 5.63 3.04 14.69
CA VAL A 167 6.29 2.77 13.40
C VAL A 167 6.52 1.29 13.16
N PHE A 168 6.10 0.82 11.99
CA PHE A 168 6.37 -0.51 11.46
C PHE A 168 7.40 -0.44 10.34
N LEU A 169 8.24 -1.47 10.25
CA LEU A 169 9.14 -1.70 9.13
C LEU A 169 8.70 -2.95 8.35
N PRO A 170 8.78 -2.94 7.01
CA PRO A 170 8.33 -4.05 6.18
C PRO A 170 9.36 -5.17 6.15
N THR A 171 8.86 -6.40 6.05
CA THR A 171 9.67 -7.56 5.67
C THR A 171 8.87 -8.46 4.73
N MET A 172 9.56 -9.07 3.78
CA MET A 172 8.94 -9.95 2.78
C MET A 172 9.64 -11.32 2.70
N PRO A 173 8.87 -12.43 2.66
CA PRO A 173 9.42 -13.78 2.66
C PRO A 173 9.97 -14.19 1.30
N TRP A 174 9.61 -13.47 0.23
CA TRP A 174 9.91 -13.84 -1.14
C TRP A 174 11.20 -13.22 -1.67
N ASP A 175 11.82 -12.27 -0.96
CA ASP A 175 13.07 -11.63 -1.37
C ASP A 175 14.28 -12.54 -1.12
N ASN A 176 14.36 -13.62 -1.89
CA ASN A 176 15.46 -14.58 -1.88
C ASN A 176 16.20 -14.63 -3.23
N GLY A 177 15.88 -13.71 -4.14
CA GLY A 177 16.43 -13.59 -5.48
C GLY A 177 17.54 -12.57 -5.62
N THR A 178 17.58 -11.59 -4.72
CA THR A 178 18.60 -10.55 -4.65
C THR A 178 19.81 -11.03 -3.85
N ARG A 179 20.76 -10.13 -3.57
CA ARG A 179 22.01 -10.46 -2.90
C ARG A 179 21.77 -11.08 -1.53
N GLU A 180 22.36 -12.26 -1.34
CA GLU A 180 22.32 -12.97 -0.05
C GLU A 180 23.00 -12.18 1.06
N ASP A 181 22.44 -12.33 2.25
CA ASP A 181 23.05 -11.92 3.51
C ASP A 181 23.59 -13.16 4.26
N THR A 182 24.62 -12.94 5.08
CA THR A 182 25.18 -13.96 5.97
C THR A 182 24.32 -14.22 7.20
N ALA A 183 23.50 -13.23 7.61
CA ALA A 183 22.56 -13.37 8.72
C ALA A 183 21.16 -13.73 8.22
N SER A 184 20.35 -14.29 9.10
CA SER A 184 18.94 -14.59 8.82
C SER A 184 18.10 -13.31 8.69
N ASP A 185 16.95 -13.38 8.01
CA ASP A 185 16.03 -12.24 7.90
C ASP A 185 15.54 -11.75 9.27
N TRP A 186 15.28 -12.66 10.22
CA TRP A 186 14.86 -12.27 11.55
C TRP A 186 15.97 -11.57 12.33
N ASP A 187 17.23 -11.99 12.19
CA ASP A 187 18.35 -11.28 12.81
C ASP A 187 18.56 -9.90 12.19
N ARG A 188 18.48 -9.78 10.86
CA ARG A 188 18.62 -8.50 10.15
C ARG A 188 17.49 -7.54 10.45
N MET A 189 16.24 -8.01 10.48
CA MET A 189 15.13 -7.17 10.90
C MET A 189 15.25 -6.75 12.35
N ALA A 190 15.70 -7.65 13.23
CA ALA A 190 15.87 -7.31 14.64
C ALA A 190 17.01 -6.30 14.87
N ASP A 191 18.11 -6.37 14.11
CA ASP A 191 19.16 -5.34 14.09
C ASP A 191 18.56 -3.99 13.65
N LEU A 192 17.83 -3.97 12.53
CA LEU A 192 17.24 -2.76 11.98
C LEU A 192 16.23 -2.12 12.94
N VAL A 193 15.37 -2.93 13.58
CA VAL A 193 14.44 -2.49 14.62
C VAL A 193 15.21 -1.88 15.80
N ALA A 194 16.26 -2.54 16.30
CA ALA A 194 17.04 -2.04 17.43
C ALA A 194 17.78 -0.73 17.10
N GLU A 195 18.29 -0.59 15.88
CA GLU A 195 18.99 0.62 15.42
C GLU A 195 18.03 1.81 15.29
N THR A 196 16.85 1.59 14.73
CA THR A 196 15.86 2.63 14.41
C THR A 196 14.90 2.94 15.56
N GLY A 197 14.63 1.98 16.44
CA GLY A 197 13.62 2.09 17.50
C GLY A 197 12.19 1.83 17.03
N ALA A 198 11.98 1.18 15.89
CA ALA A 198 10.64 0.85 15.39
C ALA A 198 9.86 -0.05 16.37
N ASP A 199 8.54 0.11 16.40
CA ASP A 199 7.64 -0.58 17.34
C ASP A 199 7.10 -1.91 16.79
N GLY A 200 7.19 -2.13 15.48
CA GLY A 200 6.59 -3.28 14.83
C GLY A 200 7.26 -3.70 13.52
N ILE A 201 6.91 -4.91 13.09
CA ILE A 201 7.34 -5.50 11.82
C ILE A 201 6.08 -5.92 11.06
N ASN A 202 5.88 -5.32 9.88
CA ASN A 202 4.81 -5.72 8.97
C ASN A 202 5.32 -6.84 8.05
N GLY A 203 4.65 -7.99 8.10
CA GLY A 203 4.98 -9.15 7.27
C GLY A 203 4.14 -9.18 6.00
N ASP A 204 4.61 -8.51 4.96
CA ASP A 204 3.97 -8.51 3.65
C ASP A 204 4.04 -9.92 3.02
N THR A 205 2.92 -10.42 2.51
CA THR A 205 2.68 -11.79 2.02
C THR A 205 2.93 -12.92 3.04
N TYR A 206 3.37 -12.61 4.26
CA TYR A 206 3.44 -13.61 5.32
C TYR A 206 2.02 -14.00 5.72
N SER A 207 1.72 -15.28 5.61
CA SER A 207 0.52 -15.85 6.25
C SER A 207 0.62 -15.92 7.79
N GLY A 208 1.70 -15.40 8.35
CA GLY A 208 2.05 -15.52 9.75
C GLY A 208 3.54 -15.25 9.88
N VAL A 209 3.91 -14.16 10.56
CA VAL A 209 5.32 -13.87 10.81
C VAL A 209 5.85 -14.93 11.79
N PRO A 210 7.00 -15.58 11.51
CA PRO A 210 7.55 -16.58 12.41
C PRO A 210 7.92 -16.00 13.78
N ARG A 211 7.74 -16.80 14.85
CA ARG A 211 8.13 -16.43 16.22
C ARG A 211 9.61 -16.04 16.34
N ALA A 212 10.46 -16.53 15.44
CA ALA A 212 11.89 -16.20 15.39
C ALA A 212 12.16 -14.68 15.30
N PHE A 213 11.29 -13.91 14.62
CA PHE A 213 11.41 -12.44 14.57
C PHE A 213 11.24 -11.81 15.95
N HIS A 214 10.23 -12.24 16.72
CA HIS A 214 10.01 -11.78 18.08
C HIS A 214 11.20 -12.14 18.98
N THR A 215 11.65 -13.39 18.94
CA THR A 215 12.78 -13.87 19.75
C THR A 215 14.08 -13.14 19.42
N ALA A 216 14.34 -12.85 18.14
CA ALA A 216 15.52 -12.10 17.71
C ALA A 216 15.48 -10.63 18.18
N CYS A 217 14.29 -10.00 18.20
CA CYS A 217 14.10 -8.65 18.73
C CYS A 217 14.29 -8.61 20.25
N GLU A 218 13.74 -9.58 20.99
CA GLU A 218 13.89 -9.68 22.45
C GLU A 218 15.35 -9.87 22.85
N ALA A 219 16.12 -10.66 22.08
CA ALA A 219 17.56 -10.85 22.30
C ALA A 219 18.36 -9.54 22.17
N ARG A 220 17.81 -8.53 21.48
CA ARG A 220 18.37 -7.18 21.34
C ARG A 220 17.72 -6.16 22.29
N GLY A 221 16.89 -6.62 23.23
CA GLY A 221 16.21 -5.77 24.21
C GLY A 221 15.02 -4.99 23.65
N THR A 222 14.48 -5.39 22.49
CA THR A 222 13.34 -4.74 21.85
C THR A 222 12.11 -5.64 21.88
N LYS A 223 10.95 -5.08 22.22
CA LYS A 223 9.65 -5.75 22.12
C LYS A 223 8.91 -5.13 20.95
N VAL A 224 8.39 -5.96 20.06
CA VAL A 224 7.75 -5.50 18.82
C VAL A 224 6.41 -6.18 18.59
N ILE A 225 5.55 -5.49 17.85
CA ILE A 225 4.34 -6.08 17.26
C ILE A 225 4.68 -6.71 15.91
N LEU A 226 4.35 -7.98 15.73
CA LEU A 226 4.39 -8.65 14.43
C LEU A 226 3.00 -8.60 13.78
N GLN A 227 2.92 -8.14 12.54
CA GLN A 227 1.68 -7.92 11.79
C GLN A 227 1.71 -8.60 10.40
N PRO A 228 1.32 -9.88 10.27
CA PRO A 228 1.22 -10.60 8.98
C PRO A 228 0.00 -10.20 8.12
N GLU A 229 0.06 -10.51 6.82
CA GLU A 229 -0.97 -10.24 5.78
C GLU A 229 -2.24 -11.12 5.85
N SER A 230 -2.26 -12.15 6.68
CA SER A 230 -3.47 -12.91 7.09
C SER A 230 -2.97 -14.12 7.86
N THR A 231 -3.56 -14.50 9.00
CA THR A 231 -3.12 -15.73 9.70
C THR A 231 -3.80 -17.01 9.22
N ALA A 232 -4.75 -16.91 8.29
CA ALA A 232 -5.65 -18.01 7.95
C ALA A 232 -4.92 -19.25 7.40
N GLN A 233 -3.82 -19.06 6.65
CA GLN A 233 -3.07 -20.17 6.06
C GLN A 233 -2.00 -20.75 6.98
N ALA A 234 -1.41 -19.94 7.88
CA ALA A 234 -0.43 -20.43 8.84
C ALA A 234 -1.07 -21.06 10.09
N GLY A 235 -2.37 -20.82 10.30
CA GLY A 235 -3.15 -21.40 11.39
C GLY A 235 -3.21 -20.51 12.64
N ASP A 236 -4.22 -20.76 13.47
CA ASP A 236 -4.61 -19.82 14.54
C ASP A 236 -3.63 -19.78 15.73
N HIS A 237 -2.77 -20.79 15.88
CA HIS A 237 -1.76 -20.85 16.96
C HIS A 237 -0.77 -19.67 16.94
N HIS A 238 -0.62 -19.01 15.79
CA HIS A 238 0.19 -17.80 15.65
C HIS A 238 -0.36 -16.60 16.43
N LEU A 239 -1.63 -16.63 16.84
CA LEU A 239 -2.25 -15.58 17.66
C LEU A 239 -1.46 -15.30 18.94
N SER A 240 -0.73 -16.30 19.47
CA SER A 240 0.07 -16.14 20.68
C SER A 240 1.30 -15.23 20.53
N TRP A 241 1.72 -14.87 19.30
CA TRP A 241 2.86 -13.97 19.07
C TRP A 241 2.71 -12.95 17.93
N ASN A 242 1.76 -13.15 17.02
CA ASN A 242 1.35 -12.12 16.05
C ASN A 242 0.16 -11.35 16.64
N LEU A 243 0.44 -10.24 17.33
CA LEU A 243 -0.55 -9.50 18.14
C LEU A 243 -1.48 -8.60 17.32
N GLN A 244 -1.13 -8.37 16.05
CA GLN A 244 -1.98 -7.73 15.06
C GLN A 244 -1.93 -8.51 13.75
N SER A 245 -2.80 -8.18 12.82
CA SER A 245 -2.70 -8.60 11.44
C SER A 245 -3.23 -7.52 10.52
N TRP A 246 -2.97 -7.66 9.23
CA TRP A 246 -3.70 -6.93 8.21
C TRP A 246 -4.34 -7.94 7.25
N SER A 247 -5.39 -7.54 6.53
CA SER A 247 -6.10 -8.44 5.63
C SER A 247 -6.70 -7.67 4.47
N LYS A 248 -6.87 -8.38 3.35
CA LYS A 248 -7.44 -7.84 2.11
C LYS A 248 -8.84 -8.41 1.86
N ARG A 249 -9.58 -7.74 0.97
CA ARG A 249 -10.84 -8.24 0.34
C ARG A 249 -11.94 -8.62 1.33
N ILE A 250 -12.77 -7.63 1.65
CA ILE A 250 -13.98 -7.85 2.45
C ILE A 250 -15.14 -8.27 1.53
N PRO A 251 -15.94 -9.29 1.90
CA PRO A 251 -17.17 -9.61 1.17
C PRO A 251 -18.12 -8.40 1.12
N ASP A 252 -18.59 -8.06 -0.08
CA ASP A 252 -19.61 -7.01 -0.27
C ASP A 252 -21.01 -7.64 -0.29
N GLU A 253 -21.47 -8.04 0.90
CA GLU A 253 -22.75 -8.69 1.11
C GLU A 253 -23.62 -7.86 2.07
N THR A 254 -24.95 -7.92 1.92
CA THR A 254 -25.86 -7.16 2.80
C THR A 254 -25.69 -7.49 4.29
N ILE A 255 -25.45 -8.76 4.64
CA ILE A 255 -25.19 -9.15 6.02
C ILE A 255 -23.67 -9.05 6.24
N PRO A 256 -23.20 -8.16 7.13
CA PRO A 256 -21.76 -8.03 7.40
C PRO A 256 -21.22 -9.34 7.97
N THR A 257 -19.94 -9.65 7.75
CA THR A 257 -19.32 -10.87 8.30
C THR A 257 -18.63 -10.62 9.64
N VAL A 258 -18.55 -11.64 10.50
CA VAL A 258 -17.79 -11.61 11.76
C VAL A 258 -16.34 -12.04 11.55
N VAL A 259 -15.40 -11.25 12.06
CA VAL A 259 -13.96 -11.54 11.94
C VAL A 259 -13.51 -12.55 12.98
N LYS A 260 -13.09 -13.73 12.51
CA LYS A 260 -12.67 -14.87 13.34
C LYS A 260 -11.54 -14.55 14.33
N LEU A 261 -10.49 -13.86 13.90
CA LEU A 261 -9.32 -13.60 14.78
C LEU A 261 -9.70 -12.64 15.92
N LYS A 262 -10.49 -11.62 15.61
CA LYS A 262 -11.10 -10.71 16.59
C LYS A 262 -12.03 -11.48 17.54
N TRP A 263 -12.77 -12.46 17.03
CA TRP A 263 -13.63 -13.30 17.89
C TRP A 263 -12.80 -14.16 18.85
N LEU A 264 -11.74 -14.81 18.36
CA LEU A 264 -10.85 -15.65 19.16
C LEU A 264 -10.16 -14.83 20.26
N GLU A 265 -9.61 -13.68 19.89
CA GLU A 265 -8.93 -12.75 20.79
C GLU A 265 -9.37 -11.30 20.48
N PRO A 266 -10.35 -10.74 21.21
CA PRO A 266 -10.87 -9.39 20.99
C PRO A 266 -9.83 -8.27 21.11
N ARG A 267 -8.70 -8.50 21.77
CA ARG A 267 -7.57 -7.55 21.82
C ARG A 267 -6.76 -7.54 20.52
N HIS A 268 -6.90 -8.55 19.66
CA HIS A 268 -6.20 -8.62 18.38
C HIS A 268 -6.86 -7.68 17.37
N ILE A 269 -6.14 -6.64 16.97
CA ILE A 269 -6.62 -5.69 15.95
C ILE A 269 -6.15 -6.14 14.58
N ILE A 270 -7.13 -6.24 13.67
CA ILE A 270 -6.92 -6.47 12.25
C ILE A 270 -7.07 -5.13 11.55
N ASN A 271 -6.06 -4.68 10.81
CA ASN A 271 -6.20 -3.52 9.94
C ASN A 271 -6.59 -4.01 8.54
N ILE A 272 -7.86 -3.80 8.15
CA ILE A 272 -8.34 -4.23 6.83
C ILE A 272 -7.93 -3.24 5.74
N GLU A 273 -7.68 -3.74 4.54
CA GLU A 273 -7.11 -2.98 3.43
C GLU A 273 -7.87 -3.24 2.11
N ASN A 274 -8.13 -2.15 1.39
CA ASN A 274 -8.71 -2.18 0.05
C ASN A 274 -8.21 -0.99 -0.80
N ARG A 275 -6.90 -0.99 -1.06
CA ARG A 275 -6.10 0.05 -1.73
C ARG A 275 -6.57 0.38 -3.13
N TRP A 276 -7.31 -0.51 -3.79
CA TRP A 276 -7.84 -0.30 -5.13
C TRP A 276 -9.26 0.25 -5.14
N SER A 277 -9.96 0.25 -4.00
CA SER A 277 -11.30 0.78 -3.93
C SER A 277 -11.32 2.30 -4.05
N ARG A 278 -12.33 2.81 -4.75
CA ARG A 278 -12.64 4.24 -4.87
C ARG A 278 -13.82 4.65 -3.97
N ASN A 279 -14.42 3.68 -3.28
CA ASN A 279 -15.46 3.88 -2.29
C ASN A 279 -15.26 2.86 -1.17
N ARG A 280 -14.95 3.33 0.03
CA ARG A 280 -14.57 2.48 1.15
C ARG A 280 -15.66 2.32 2.19
N THR A 281 -16.89 2.70 1.84
CA THR A 281 -18.05 2.59 2.72
C THR A 281 -18.24 1.17 3.26
N ASN A 282 -18.22 0.13 2.41
CA ASN A 282 -18.34 -1.26 2.87
C ASN A 282 -17.21 -1.67 3.82
N ASP A 283 -15.97 -1.25 3.50
CA ASP A 283 -14.80 -1.59 4.31
C ASP A 283 -14.89 -0.91 5.69
N LEU A 284 -15.20 0.39 5.73
CA LEU A 284 -15.35 1.14 6.98
C LEU A 284 -16.53 0.63 7.83
N GLN A 285 -17.64 0.23 7.20
CA GLN A 285 -18.74 -0.45 7.88
C GLN A 285 -18.31 -1.79 8.47
N HIS A 286 -17.53 -2.57 7.73
CA HIS A 286 -16.99 -3.85 8.22
C HIS A 286 -16.04 -3.64 9.39
N ALA A 287 -15.17 -2.63 9.33
CA ALA A 287 -14.26 -2.27 10.40
C ALA A 287 -15.01 -1.84 11.67
N PHE A 288 -16.03 -0.99 11.50
CA PHE A 288 -16.84 -0.48 12.61
C PHE A 288 -17.69 -1.57 13.26
N PHE A 289 -18.35 -2.41 12.46
CA PHE A 289 -19.18 -3.52 12.96
C PHE A 289 -18.38 -4.55 13.76
N ASN A 290 -17.10 -4.79 13.39
CA ASN A 290 -16.22 -5.75 14.05
C ASN A 290 -15.30 -5.14 15.11
N GLY A 291 -15.30 -3.81 15.31
CA GLY A 291 -14.37 -3.17 16.25
C GLY A 291 -12.89 -3.40 15.89
N ILE A 292 -12.58 -3.37 14.59
CA ILE A 292 -11.23 -3.56 14.02
C ILE A 292 -10.77 -2.30 13.28
N GLY A 293 -9.52 -2.26 12.84
CA GLY A 293 -8.94 -1.09 12.20
C GLY A 293 -8.98 -1.10 10.67
N TYR A 294 -8.53 -0.01 10.06
CA TYR A 294 -8.39 0.18 8.62
C TYR A 294 -6.94 0.54 8.26
N VAL A 295 -6.47 0.11 7.09
CA VAL A 295 -5.20 0.53 6.50
C VAL A 295 -5.46 1.71 5.55
N ALA A 296 -5.08 2.91 5.96
CA ALA A 296 -5.07 4.09 5.09
C ALA A 296 -3.89 4.02 4.12
N TRP A 297 -4.14 3.47 2.93
CA TRP A 297 -3.16 3.36 1.85
C TRP A 297 -3.62 4.16 0.64
N GLU A 298 -3.08 5.39 0.52
CA GLU A 298 -3.47 6.33 -0.54
C GLU A 298 -2.43 6.40 -1.66
N ASN A 299 -1.12 6.36 -1.37
CA ASN A 299 -0.09 6.21 -2.39
C ASN A 299 0.18 4.72 -2.65
N VAL A 300 -0.51 4.14 -3.62
CA VAL A 300 -0.46 2.72 -3.94
C VAL A 300 0.57 2.47 -5.03
N PHE A 301 1.84 2.29 -4.65
CA PHE A 301 2.93 2.04 -5.61
C PHE A 301 3.04 3.13 -6.69
N GLY A 302 2.86 4.39 -6.30
CA GLY A 302 2.86 5.53 -7.19
C GLY A 302 1.54 5.78 -7.93
N PHE A 303 0.47 5.05 -7.60
CA PHE A 303 -0.92 5.40 -7.92
C PHE A 303 -1.54 6.13 -6.72
N VAL A 304 -1.84 7.41 -6.90
CA VAL A 304 -2.43 8.26 -5.86
C VAL A 304 -3.95 8.04 -5.84
N ASN A 305 -4.42 7.27 -4.86
CA ASN A 305 -5.80 6.89 -4.60
C ASN A 305 -6.30 7.47 -3.27
N LEU A 306 -6.37 8.81 -3.20
CA LEU A 306 -6.84 9.53 -2.02
C LEU A 306 -8.27 9.10 -1.63
N PHE A 307 -8.58 9.23 -0.34
CA PHE A 307 -9.96 9.13 0.12
C PHE A 307 -10.83 10.22 -0.49
N THR A 308 -12.07 9.88 -0.82
CA THR A 308 -13.11 10.88 -1.09
C THR A 308 -13.40 11.67 0.18
N GLU A 309 -14.02 12.85 0.06
CA GLU A 309 -14.42 13.65 1.24
C GLU A 309 -15.29 12.82 2.20
N ARG A 310 -16.22 12.02 1.65
CA ARG A 310 -17.08 11.14 2.43
C ARG A 310 -16.29 10.03 3.13
N ASP A 311 -15.39 9.34 2.43
CA ASP A 311 -14.59 8.26 3.02
C ASP A 311 -13.68 8.81 4.14
N ALA A 312 -13.06 9.97 3.91
CA ALA A 312 -12.17 10.64 4.86
C ALA A 312 -12.92 11.05 6.14
N GLU A 313 -14.10 11.68 6.00
CA GLU A 313 -14.92 12.05 7.14
C GLU A 313 -15.51 10.82 7.87
N THR A 314 -15.84 9.76 7.12
CA THR A 314 -16.29 8.50 7.71
C THR A 314 -15.20 7.88 8.58
N LEU A 315 -13.97 7.77 8.06
CA LEU A 315 -12.84 7.25 8.82
C LEU A 315 -12.56 8.10 10.06
N ARG A 316 -12.61 9.43 9.95
CA ARG A 316 -12.46 10.36 11.09
C ARG A 316 -13.42 10.02 12.22
N ARG A 317 -14.72 9.91 11.91
CA ARG A 317 -15.76 9.62 12.91
C ARG A 317 -15.64 8.22 13.49
N VAL A 318 -15.43 7.22 12.64
CA VAL A 318 -15.22 5.82 13.05
C VAL A 318 -14.03 5.71 14.00
N ALA A 319 -12.87 6.24 13.63
CA ALA A 319 -11.67 6.21 14.47
C ALA A 319 -11.85 6.97 15.78
N THR A 320 -12.57 8.11 15.76
CA THR A 320 -12.87 8.88 16.99
C THR A 320 -13.69 8.07 17.99
N VAL A 321 -14.73 7.37 17.53
CA VAL A 321 -15.53 6.45 18.38
C VAL A 321 -14.66 5.27 18.86
N GLN A 322 -13.89 4.65 17.97
CA GLN A 322 -13.07 3.49 18.31
C GLN A 322 -12.00 3.80 19.36
N ARG A 323 -11.30 4.93 19.21
CA ARG A 323 -10.31 5.41 20.20
C ARG A 323 -10.95 5.69 21.55
N GLN A 324 -12.14 6.29 21.59
CA GLN A 324 -12.84 6.61 22.83
C GLN A 324 -13.32 5.36 23.59
N PHE A 325 -13.73 4.32 22.88
CA PHE A 325 -14.34 3.11 23.45
C PHE A 325 -13.50 1.84 23.23
N CYS A 326 -12.17 2.00 23.17
CA CYS A 326 -11.26 0.89 22.93
C CYS A 326 -11.40 -0.23 23.97
N VAL A 327 -11.70 0.11 25.23
CA VAL A 327 -11.89 -0.87 26.31
C VAL A 327 -13.08 -1.77 26.02
N GLU A 328 -14.22 -1.19 25.63
CA GLU A 328 -15.43 -1.94 25.24
C GLU A 328 -15.17 -2.77 23.97
N LEU A 329 -14.53 -2.19 22.95
CA LEU A 329 -14.25 -2.85 21.67
C LEU A 329 -13.26 -4.01 21.77
N THR A 330 -12.49 -4.10 22.84
CA THR A 330 -11.53 -5.19 23.11
C THR A 330 -11.99 -6.13 24.23
N GLY A 331 -13.23 -5.94 24.71
CA GLY A 331 -13.85 -6.78 25.73
C GLY A 331 -14.11 -8.21 25.25
N ALA A 332 -13.96 -9.17 26.16
CA ALA A 332 -14.15 -10.59 25.85
C ALA A 332 -15.60 -10.96 25.50
N ASP A 333 -16.56 -10.16 25.97
CA ASP A 333 -18.00 -10.40 25.89
C ASP A 333 -18.67 -9.76 24.65
N TRP A 334 -17.89 -9.44 23.61
CA TRP A 334 -18.42 -8.96 22.33
C TRP A 334 -19.53 -9.89 21.83
N HIS A 335 -20.64 -9.28 21.41
CA HIS A 335 -21.78 -9.97 20.85
C HIS A 335 -22.16 -9.34 19.49
N PRO A 336 -21.75 -9.94 18.36
CA PRO A 336 -22.17 -9.47 17.04
C PRO A 336 -23.66 -9.74 16.84
N TYR A 337 -24.27 -8.98 15.92
CA TYR A 337 -25.69 -9.10 15.56
C TYR A 337 -26.65 -8.91 16.74
N GLU A 338 -26.46 -7.85 17.52
CA GLU A 338 -27.52 -7.40 18.44
C GLU A 338 -28.80 -7.15 17.63
N ARG A 339 -29.94 -7.65 18.11
CA ARG A 339 -31.23 -7.56 17.40
C ARG A 339 -31.64 -6.11 17.21
N THR A 340 -31.84 -5.72 15.95
CA THR A 340 -32.30 -4.39 15.55
C THR A 340 -33.81 -4.42 15.29
N LEU A 341 -34.45 -3.26 15.39
CA LEU A 341 -35.88 -3.08 15.13
C LEU A 341 -36.18 -2.79 13.64
N GLN A 342 -35.15 -2.51 12.85
CA GLN A 342 -35.25 -2.06 11.46
C GLN A 342 -34.50 -3.01 10.52
N ASN A 343 -35.13 -3.34 9.40
CA ASN A 343 -34.53 -4.23 8.40
C ASN A 343 -33.34 -3.57 7.69
N GLY A 344 -32.24 -4.32 7.52
CA GLY A 344 -31.01 -3.83 6.90
C GLY A 344 -30.12 -2.98 7.82
N VAL A 345 -30.51 -2.81 9.10
CA VAL A 345 -29.64 -2.26 10.13
C VAL A 345 -29.02 -3.42 10.91
N PHE A 346 -27.70 -3.41 11.04
CA PHE A 346 -26.97 -4.42 11.80
C PHE A 346 -26.22 -3.75 12.95
N ALA A 347 -26.18 -4.42 14.11
CA ALA A 347 -25.54 -3.89 15.30
C ALA A 347 -24.60 -4.91 15.96
N SER A 348 -23.52 -4.43 16.56
CA SER A 348 -22.67 -5.19 17.48
C SER A 348 -22.80 -4.60 18.88
N ARG A 349 -22.94 -5.46 19.89
CA ARG A 349 -22.94 -5.07 21.30
C ARG A 349 -21.58 -5.35 21.92
N TRP A 350 -21.08 -4.36 22.67
CA TRP A 350 -19.78 -4.34 23.32
C TRP A 350 -19.96 -4.07 24.82
N PRO A 351 -20.14 -5.12 25.64
CA PRO A 351 -20.25 -4.96 27.08
C PRO A 351 -18.92 -4.56 27.71
N GLY A 352 -18.97 -3.64 28.66
CA GLY A 352 -17.84 -3.20 29.49
C GLY A 352 -18.22 -3.10 30.96
N ALA A 353 -17.32 -2.57 31.78
CA ALA A 353 -17.54 -2.43 33.21
C ALA A 353 -18.47 -1.23 33.52
N GLY A 354 -19.77 -1.49 33.62
CA GLY A 354 -20.80 -0.45 33.86
C GLY A 354 -21.14 0.40 32.63
N ARG A 355 -20.63 0.01 31.46
CA ARG A 355 -20.90 0.62 30.17
C ARG A 355 -21.23 -0.45 29.15
N THR A 356 -22.11 -0.14 28.20
CA THR A 356 -22.34 -0.98 27.03
C THR A 356 -22.42 -0.10 25.81
N LEU A 357 -21.53 -0.33 24.85
CA LEU A 357 -21.54 0.33 23.54
C LEU A 357 -22.29 -0.56 22.54
N TRP A 358 -23.05 0.06 21.66
CA TRP A 358 -23.57 -0.57 20.45
C TRP A 358 -23.09 0.20 19.24
N THR A 359 -22.51 -0.49 18.27
CA THR A 359 -22.13 0.08 16.96
C THR A 359 -23.11 -0.42 15.92
N LEU A 360 -23.65 0.47 15.09
CA LEU A 360 -24.68 0.20 14.11
C LEU A 360 -24.19 0.59 12.71
N ILE A 361 -24.61 -0.18 11.72
CA ILE A 361 -24.45 0.15 10.29
C ILE A 361 -25.78 0.02 9.58
N ASN A 362 -26.09 0.96 8.70
CA ASN A 362 -27.22 0.89 7.79
C ASN A 362 -26.74 0.36 6.43
N ARG A 363 -27.23 -0.81 6.00
CA ARG A 363 -26.87 -1.42 4.71
C ARG A 363 -27.83 -1.06 3.59
N GLN A 364 -28.81 -0.18 3.85
CA GLN A 364 -29.70 0.38 2.84
C GLN A 364 -29.11 1.66 2.24
N GLU A 365 -29.45 1.95 0.99
CA GLU A 365 -29.02 3.19 0.30
C GLU A 365 -29.74 4.45 0.79
N TYR A 366 -30.82 4.30 1.57
CA TYR A 366 -31.65 5.39 2.07
C TYR A 366 -31.57 5.53 3.59
N THR A 367 -31.87 6.73 4.08
CA THR A 367 -31.90 7.06 5.51
C THR A 367 -33.01 6.30 6.24
N ILE A 368 -32.69 5.75 7.41
CA ILE A 368 -33.62 5.06 8.32
C ILE A 368 -33.71 5.86 9.61
N GLY A 369 -34.89 6.42 9.90
CA GLY A 369 -35.17 7.14 11.15
C GLY A 369 -35.86 6.27 12.22
N GLY A 370 -36.05 6.84 13.40
CA GLY A 370 -36.88 6.26 14.46
C GLY A 370 -36.15 5.29 15.38
N GLU A 371 -36.89 4.31 15.92
CA GLU A 371 -36.39 3.34 16.90
C GLU A 371 -35.54 2.26 16.22
N GLN A 372 -34.33 2.04 16.74
CA GLN A 372 -33.31 1.16 16.15
C GLN A 372 -33.04 -0.07 17.02
N LEU A 373 -32.99 0.09 18.35
CA LEU A 373 -32.69 -0.99 19.30
C LEU A 373 -33.70 -1.00 20.45
N ALA A 374 -33.98 -2.19 20.96
CA ALA A 374 -34.66 -2.38 22.23
C ALA A 374 -33.73 -3.17 23.16
N VAL A 375 -33.15 -2.54 24.17
CA VAL A 375 -32.13 -3.18 25.05
C VAL A 375 -32.61 -3.25 26.49
N PRO A 376 -32.12 -4.19 27.33
CA PRO A 376 -32.47 -4.22 28.75
C PRO A 376 -32.20 -2.88 29.45
N HIS A 377 -33.14 -2.41 30.27
CA HIS A 377 -33.00 -1.18 31.04
C HIS A 377 -32.77 -1.46 32.52
N THR A 378 -31.83 -0.72 33.10
CA THR A 378 -31.58 -0.68 34.54
C THR A 378 -31.77 0.75 35.01
N GLY A 379 -32.44 0.94 36.15
CA GLY A 379 -32.64 2.28 36.73
C GLY A 379 -31.31 2.97 37.01
N GLY A 380 -31.22 4.26 36.66
CA GLY A 380 -30.00 5.06 36.82
C GLY A 380 -29.04 5.04 35.63
N THR A 381 -29.31 4.23 34.60
CA THR A 381 -28.55 4.27 33.34
C THR A 381 -28.79 5.56 32.58
N VAL A 382 -27.70 6.19 32.11
CA VAL A 382 -27.74 7.32 31.17
C VAL A 382 -27.45 6.80 29.77
N TYR A 383 -28.19 7.28 28.78
CA TYR A 383 -28.06 6.86 27.39
C TYR A 383 -27.55 8.00 26.51
N TYR A 384 -26.71 7.64 25.53
CA TYR A 384 -26.14 8.57 24.57
C TYR A 384 -26.25 8.01 23.15
N ASP A 385 -26.55 8.89 22.20
CA ASP A 385 -26.14 8.69 20.81
C ASP A 385 -24.73 9.28 20.67
N VAL A 386 -23.74 8.39 20.72
CA VAL A 386 -22.33 8.77 20.69
C VAL A 386 -21.83 9.05 19.27
N TRP A 387 -22.58 8.62 18.25
CA TRP A 387 -22.32 9.01 16.86
C TRP A 387 -22.81 10.44 16.58
N GLY A 388 -24.00 10.78 17.07
CA GLY A 388 -24.57 12.12 16.98
C GLY A 388 -24.00 13.12 18.00
N GLY A 389 -23.31 12.65 19.05
CA GLY A 389 -22.71 13.49 20.08
C GLY A 389 -23.72 14.09 21.07
N MET A 390 -24.76 13.32 21.43
CA MET A 390 -25.84 13.79 22.31
C MET A 390 -26.29 12.76 23.34
N ARG A 391 -26.69 13.26 24.50
CA ARG A 391 -27.47 12.48 25.47
C ARG A 391 -28.88 12.29 24.93
N ILE A 392 -29.42 11.08 25.08
CA ILE A 392 -30.78 10.73 24.66
C ILE A 392 -31.58 10.20 25.84
N GLU A 393 -32.89 10.43 25.80
CA GLU A 393 -33.83 9.89 26.78
C GLU A 393 -34.67 8.81 26.08
N PRO A 394 -34.35 7.52 26.27
CA PRO A 394 -35.06 6.44 25.59
C PRO A 394 -36.49 6.28 26.11
N ARG A 395 -37.36 5.75 25.25
CA ARG A 395 -38.66 5.26 25.69
C ARG A 395 -38.45 3.99 26.50
N ILE A 396 -38.93 3.97 27.75
CA ILE A 396 -38.86 2.77 28.60
C ILE A 396 -40.18 2.01 28.50
N GLU A 397 -40.13 0.76 28.04
CA GLU A 397 -41.30 -0.11 27.87
C GLU A 397 -40.92 -1.54 28.26
N ASP A 398 -41.73 -2.18 29.12
CA ASP A 398 -41.55 -3.57 29.58
C ASP A 398 -40.12 -3.90 30.06
N GLY A 399 -39.50 -2.96 30.79
CA GLY A 399 -38.14 -3.11 31.32
C GLY A 399 -37.03 -3.00 30.27
N ARG A 400 -37.34 -2.51 29.06
CA ARG A 400 -36.39 -2.24 27.99
C ARG A 400 -36.30 -0.75 27.71
N ALA A 401 -35.11 -0.29 27.33
CA ALA A 401 -34.88 1.03 26.75
C ALA A 401 -34.93 0.90 25.23
N ILE A 402 -35.86 1.63 24.62
CA ILE A 402 -36.01 1.72 23.18
C ILE A 402 -35.22 2.94 22.70
N LEU A 403 -34.12 2.68 21.98
CA LEU A 403 -33.16 3.66 21.52
C LEU A 403 -33.44 3.99 20.06
N GLY A 404 -33.50 5.29 19.75
CA GLY A 404 -33.77 5.78 18.41
C GLY A 404 -32.78 6.84 17.98
N THR A 405 -32.46 6.82 16.70
CA THR A 405 -31.67 7.84 16.00
C THR A 405 -31.94 7.74 14.49
N GLU A 406 -31.45 8.72 13.74
CA GLU A 406 -31.45 8.69 12.28
C GLU A 406 -30.13 8.11 11.78
N LEU A 407 -30.20 7.13 10.89
CA LEU A 407 -29.06 6.49 10.24
C LEU A 407 -29.09 6.83 8.75
N ASP A 408 -28.10 7.59 8.28
CA ASP A 408 -27.91 7.87 6.86
C ASP A 408 -27.94 6.59 6.00
N GLY A 409 -28.30 6.72 4.73
CA GLY A 409 -28.08 5.67 3.73
C GLY A 409 -26.59 5.29 3.66
N ASN A 410 -26.30 3.99 3.71
CA ASN A 410 -24.96 3.43 3.88
C ASN A 410 -24.21 4.07 5.08
N GLY A 411 -24.97 4.40 6.12
CA GLY A 411 -24.51 5.16 7.27
C GLY A 411 -24.08 4.30 8.44
N PHE A 412 -23.79 5.00 9.54
CA PHE A 412 -23.23 4.48 10.77
C PHE A 412 -23.99 5.09 11.94
N GLY A 413 -24.01 4.41 13.07
CA GLY A 413 -24.57 4.93 14.32
C GLY A 413 -23.94 4.26 15.52
N ALA A 414 -24.06 4.86 16.69
CA ALA A 414 -23.59 4.24 17.91
C ALA A 414 -24.33 4.74 19.15
N PHE A 415 -24.71 3.82 20.02
CA PHE A 415 -25.32 4.13 21.31
C PHE A 415 -24.44 3.70 22.46
N LEU A 416 -24.51 4.42 23.57
CA LEU A 416 -23.86 4.05 24.83
C LEU A 416 -24.89 4.06 25.95
N ALA A 417 -24.94 2.98 26.73
CA ALA A 417 -25.55 2.95 28.05
C ALA A 417 -24.43 3.07 29.09
N ASP A 418 -24.53 4.03 30.01
CA ASP A 418 -23.52 4.28 31.05
C ASP A 418 -24.16 4.34 32.43
N THR A 419 -23.67 3.52 33.36
CA THR A 419 -24.04 3.54 34.79
C THR A 419 -22.91 4.04 35.69
N THR A 420 -21.73 4.32 35.12
CA THR A 420 -20.54 4.75 35.85
C THR A 420 -20.53 6.25 36.15
N GLY A 421 -21.26 7.04 35.35
CA GLY A 421 -21.29 8.51 35.47
C GLY A 421 -20.02 9.20 34.97
N GLY A 422 -19.25 8.57 34.08
CA GLY A 422 -18.04 9.18 33.53
C GLY A 422 -18.34 10.36 32.60
N ASP A 423 -17.43 11.35 32.58
CA ASP A 423 -17.57 12.56 31.77
C ASP A 423 -17.22 12.28 30.29
N LEU A 424 -18.17 12.53 29.40
CA LEU A 424 -18.03 12.42 27.95
C LEU A 424 -18.17 13.77 27.24
N SER A 425 -18.21 14.89 27.98
CA SER A 425 -18.62 16.20 27.43
C SER A 425 -17.77 16.66 26.24
N ASN A 426 -16.45 16.50 26.31
CA ASN A 426 -15.54 16.88 25.22
C ASN A 426 -15.73 15.99 23.99
N PHE A 427 -15.80 14.67 24.19
CA PHE A 427 -16.03 13.71 23.11
C PHE A 427 -17.39 13.94 22.43
N LEU A 428 -18.47 14.12 23.22
CA LEU A 428 -19.80 14.40 22.69
C LEU A 428 -19.84 15.74 21.95
N ALA A 429 -19.13 16.77 22.44
CA ALA A 429 -19.03 18.05 21.74
C ALA A 429 -18.31 17.91 20.39
N GLN A 430 -17.25 17.11 20.32
CA GLN A 430 -16.52 16.82 19.09
C GLN A 430 -17.38 16.04 18.09
N MET A 431 -18.01 14.94 18.52
CA MET A 431 -18.89 14.15 17.65
C MET A 431 -20.09 14.95 17.17
N ARG A 432 -20.63 15.84 18.02
CA ARG A 432 -21.70 16.77 17.63
C ARG A 432 -21.24 17.80 16.60
N ASP A 433 -19.99 18.24 16.67
CA ASP A 433 -19.44 19.14 15.67
C ASP A 433 -19.33 18.45 14.30
N PHE A 434 -18.79 17.22 14.28
CA PHE A 434 -18.74 16.39 13.08
C PHE A 434 -20.16 16.13 12.52
N SER A 435 -21.10 15.73 13.37
CA SER A 435 -22.45 15.33 12.95
C SER A 435 -23.36 16.47 12.46
N LYS A 436 -22.93 17.75 12.55
CA LYS A 436 -23.66 18.90 11.97
C LYS A 436 -23.94 18.71 10.48
N GLN A 437 -23.02 18.08 9.76
CA GLN A 437 -23.18 17.71 8.37
C GLN A 437 -23.36 16.19 8.27
N PRO A 438 -24.46 15.70 7.65
CA PRO A 438 -24.64 14.27 7.43
C PRO A 438 -23.58 13.76 6.46
N LEU A 439 -23.22 12.48 6.54
CA LEU A 439 -22.19 11.92 5.67
C LEU A 439 -22.59 12.02 4.20
N SER A 440 -23.91 11.98 3.92
CA SER A 440 -24.49 12.07 2.57
C SER A 440 -24.25 13.42 1.88
N ALA A 441 -23.86 14.46 2.62
CA ALA A 441 -23.54 15.77 2.07
C ALA A 441 -22.07 15.92 1.62
N TYR A 442 -21.18 15.00 2.01
CA TYR A 442 -19.79 14.99 1.54
C TYR A 442 -19.69 14.29 0.19
N SER A 443 -18.82 14.77 -0.69
CA SER A 443 -18.64 14.15 -2.01
C SER A 443 -18.12 12.72 -1.87
N ASN A 444 -18.73 11.81 -2.64
CA ASN A 444 -18.24 10.45 -2.84
C ASN A 444 -17.61 10.27 -4.23
N GLU A 445 -17.34 11.37 -4.93
CA GLU A 445 -16.68 11.35 -6.23
C GLU A 445 -15.18 11.19 -6.06
N TRP A 446 -14.62 10.17 -6.72
CA TRP A 446 -13.20 9.93 -6.78
C TRP A 446 -12.60 10.51 -8.06
N THR A 447 -11.42 11.11 -7.96
CA THR A 447 -10.66 11.64 -9.09
C THR A 447 -9.21 11.17 -9.06
N ALA A 448 -8.65 10.81 -10.22
CA ALA A 448 -7.24 10.49 -10.34
C ALA A 448 -6.38 11.75 -10.11
N ALA A 449 -5.23 11.59 -9.43
CA ALA A 449 -4.24 12.66 -9.37
C ALA A 449 -3.73 12.97 -10.79
N ARG A 450 -3.73 14.25 -11.14
CA ARG A 450 -3.21 14.71 -12.42
C ARG A 450 -1.69 14.70 -12.39
N GLN A 451 -1.09 14.08 -13.39
CA GLN A 451 0.35 14.06 -13.58
C GLN A 451 0.77 14.98 -14.73
N GLU A 452 1.96 15.54 -14.58
CA GLU A 452 2.60 16.38 -15.59
C GLU A 452 3.89 15.74 -16.07
N LEU A 453 4.07 15.72 -17.39
CA LEU A 453 5.33 15.39 -18.02
C LEU A 453 6.32 16.56 -17.81
N VAL A 454 7.47 16.27 -17.18
CA VAL A 454 8.53 17.26 -16.97
C VAL A 454 9.12 17.68 -18.33
N PRO A 455 9.24 18.99 -18.61
CA PRO A 455 9.83 19.46 -19.86
C PRO A 455 11.32 19.13 -19.98
N VAL A 456 11.72 18.53 -21.10
CA VAL A 456 13.11 18.42 -21.53
C VAL A 456 13.41 19.58 -22.47
N LYS A 457 14.42 20.38 -22.13
CA LYS A 457 14.84 21.53 -22.93
C LYS A 457 15.47 21.06 -24.25
N PRO A 458 15.10 21.63 -25.41
CA PRO A 458 15.79 21.37 -26.66
C PRO A 458 17.27 21.78 -26.61
N THR A 459 18.09 21.03 -27.32
CA THR A 459 19.48 21.35 -27.62
C THR A 459 19.58 22.44 -28.70
N PRO A 460 20.75 23.09 -28.86
CA PRO A 460 21.04 23.80 -30.10
C PRO A 460 20.90 22.84 -31.30
N LYS A 461 20.42 23.35 -32.44
CA LYS A 461 20.31 22.52 -33.65
C LYS A 461 21.69 22.19 -34.23
N TYR A 462 21.89 20.94 -34.59
CA TYR A 462 23.10 20.47 -35.26
C TYR A 462 22.80 20.22 -36.74
N GLU A 463 23.68 20.68 -37.64
CA GLU A 463 23.49 20.44 -39.09
C GLU A 463 23.62 18.95 -39.47
N ASN A 464 24.43 18.20 -38.73
CA ASN A 464 24.69 16.78 -38.95
C ASN A 464 24.76 16.05 -37.61
N ALA A 465 24.50 14.74 -37.61
CA ALA A 465 24.68 13.92 -36.42
C ALA A 465 26.13 14.02 -35.91
N PRO A 466 26.35 14.36 -34.62
CA PRO A 466 27.68 14.37 -34.01
C PRO A 466 28.34 12.99 -34.06
N GLU A 467 29.66 12.96 -33.88
CA GLU A 467 30.41 11.70 -33.77
C GLU A 467 29.83 10.79 -32.67
N GLY A 468 29.70 9.50 -32.97
CA GLY A 468 29.10 8.52 -32.07
C GLY A 468 27.57 8.53 -32.02
N MET A 469 26.89 9.45 -32.73
CA MET A 469 25.44 9.50 -32.82
C MET A 469 24.92 9.02 -34.19
N VAL A 470 23.65 8.61 -34.23
CA VAL A 470 22.94 8.13 -35.42
C VAL A 470 21.83 9.12 -35.74
N ALA A 471 21.80 9.62 -36.99
CA ALA A 471 20.73 10.49 -37.46
C ALA A 471 19.42 9.70 -37.62
N ILE A 472 18.35 10.22 -37.02
CA ILE A 472 17.00 9.69 -37.09
C ILE A 472 16.14 10.69 -37.89
N PRO A 473 15.51 10.26 -38.99
CA PRO A 473 14.74 11.17 -39.84
C PRO A 473 13.47 11.65 -39.14
N ALA A 474 12.97 12.82 -39.53
CA ALA A 474 11.65 13.27 -39.08
C ALA A 474 10.55 12.31 -39.58
N ALA A 475 9.53 12.07 -38.77
CA ALA A 475 8.41 11.21 -39.13
C ALA A 475 7.14 11.52 -38.34
N LEU A 476 5.99 11.18 -38.94
CA LEU A 476 4.75 11.01 -38.20
C LEU A 476 4.73 9.58 -37.61
N PHE A 477 4.98 9.45 -36.32
CA PHE A 477 5.13 8.16 -35.63
C PHE A 477 3.84 7.75 -34.92
N ASP A 478 3.42 6.49 -35.08
CA ASP A 478 2.30 5.90 -34.32
C ASP A 478 2.84 5.36 -33.00
N PHE A 479 2.96 6.26 -32.02
CA PHE A 479 3.43 5.93 -30.67
C PHE A 479 2.40 5.05 -29.98
N LYS A 480 2.79 3.81 -29.65
CA LYS A 480 1.99 2.85 -28.90
C LYS A 480 2.85 2.25 -27.81
N VAL A 481 2.42 2.38 -26.57
CA VAL A 481 3.16 1.86 -25.43
C VAL A 481 2.22 1.45 -24.31
N ARG A 482 2.69 0.51 -23.49
CA ARG A 482 2.03 0.08 -22.27
C ARG A 482 3.01 0.06 -21.09
N GLY A 483 2.58 0.58 -19.94
CA GLY A 483 3.33 0.39 -18.71
C GLY A 483 3.32 -1.04 -18.18
N LEU A 484 4.47 -1.48 -17.70
CA LEU A 484 4.59 -2.68 -16.89
C LEU A 484 4.30 -2.35 -15.44
N VAL A 485 3.14 -2.80 -14.98
CA VAL A 485 2.81 -2.84 -13.56
C VAL A 485 2.81 -4.29 -13.11
N ILE A 486 3.46 -4.52 -11.97
CA ILE A 486 3.48 -5.82 -11.30
C ILE A 486 2.10 -6.07 -10.66
N GLU A 487 1.56 -5.06 -9.97
CA GLU A 487 0.23 -5.07 -9.36
C GLU A 487 -0.62 -3.90 -9.86
N GLY A 488 -1.92 -4.14 -9.95
CA GLY A 488 -2.91 -3.17 -10.42
C GLY A 488 -3.64 -3.64 -11.67
N TYR A 489 -4.76 -2.99 -11.95
CA TYR A 489 -5.61 -3.26 -13.11
C TYR A 489 -5.48 -2.14 -14.14
N ALA A 490 -5.90 -2.38 -15.38
CA ALA A 490 -5.99 -1.32 -16.39
C ALA A 490 -7.15 -0.38 -16.04
N GLN A 491 -6.86 0.65 -15.24
CA GLN A 491 -7.83 1.64 -14.76
C GLN A 491 -7.19 3.03 -14.67
N ALA A 492 -8.03 4.06 -14.63
CA ALA A 492 -7.60 5.45 -14.44
C ALA A 492 -6.75 5.64 -13.17
N GLY A 493 -5.73 6.48 -13.29
CA GLY A 493 -4.75 6.86 -12.26
C GLY A 493 -3.54 5.93 -12.17
N VAL A 494 -3.59 4.73 -12.75
CA VAL A 494 -2.43 3.82 -12.77
C VAL A 494 -1.42 4.28 -13.83
N ASP A 495 -0.13 4.11 -13.53
CA ASP A 495 0.98 4.41 -14.45
C ASP A 495 1.23 5.91 -14.70
N VAL A 496 1.41 6.37 -15.94
CA VAL A 496 1.77 7.77 -16.28
C VAL A 496 0.67 8.49 -17.09
N GLN A 497 0.71 9.83 -17.14
CA GLN A 497 -0.22 10.65 -17.92
C GLN A 497 0.50 11.44 -19.01
N TYR A 498 0.25 11.13 -20.27
CA TYR A 498 0.80 11.91 -21.37
C TYR A 498 0.03 13.23 -21.60
N PRO A 499 0.64 14.25 -22.21
CA PRO A 499 0.01 15.57 -22.38
C PRO A 499 -1.33 15.58 -23.15
N TRP A 500 -1.57 14.57 -24.00
CA TRP A 500 -2.81 14.42 -24.76
C TRP A 500 -3.90 13.62 -24.03
N GLU A 501 -3.67 13.26 -22.76
CA GLU A 501 -4.56 12.42 -21.96
C GLU A 501 -5.17 13.19 -20.80
N THR A 502 -6.39 12.83 -20.43
CA THR A 502 -7.13 13.49 -19.34
C THR A 502 -6.74 12.99 -17.95
N GLU A 503 -6.18 11.78 -17.87
CA GLU A 503 -5.82 11.10 -16.62
C GLU A 503 -4.70 10.07 -16.88
N PRO A 504 -3.92 9.70 -15.83
CA PRO A 504 -2.95 8.63 -15.96
C PRO A 504 -3.62 7.30 -16.27
N ARG A 505 -2.98 6.47 -17.08
CA ARG A 505 -3.46 5.12 -17.40
C ARG A 505 -2.31 4.28 -17.92
N ARG A 506 -2.54 2.98 -18.09
CA ARG A 506 -1.49 2.02 -18.47
C ARG A 506 -1.23 1.91 -19.98
N ASP A 507 -2.27 2.05 -20.80
CA ASP A 507 -2.20 1.81 -22.24
C ASP A 507 -2.33 3.13 -23.00
N HIS A 508 -1.38 3.39 -23.90
CA HIS A 508 -1.26 4.67 -24.60
C HIS A 508 -1.14 4.48 -26.10
N ARG A 509 -1.79 5.38 -26.85
CA ARG A 509 -1.59 5.49 -28.30
C ARG A 509 -1.79 6.93 -28.77
N HIS A 510 -0.83 7.46 -29.54
CA HIS A 510 -0.95 8.77 -30.15
C HIS A 510 -0.10 8.86 -31.41
N ARG A 511 -0.52 9.69 -32.37
CA ARG A 511 0.35 10.04 -33.50
C ARG A 511 1.17 11.27 -33.16
N ILE A 512 2.49 11.14 -33.19
CA ILE A 512 3.42 12.19 -32.80
C ILE A 512 4.21 12.63 -34.03
N ASP A 513 4.23 13.93 -34.29
CA ASP A 513 5.18 14.53 -35.23
C ASP A 513 6.55 14.61 -34.56
N ILE A 514 7.44 13.68 -34.91
CA ILE A 514 8.81 13.63 -34.38
C ILE A 514 9.72 14.39 -35.36
N PRO A 515 10.35 15.50 -34.94
CA PRO A 515 11.38 16.19 -35.74
C PRO A 515 12.58 15.29 -36.00
N ALA A 516 13.44 15.66 -36.96
CA ALA A 516 14.72 14.98 -37.12
C ALA A 516 15.59 15.25 -35.89
N PHE A 517 16.30 14.22 -35.43
CA PHE A 517 17.19 14.28 -34.28
C PHE A 517 18.35 13.29 -34.49
N ALA A 518 19.39 13.36 -33.68
CA ALA A 518 20.39 12.30 -33.60
C ALA A 518 20.42 11.72 -32.19
N ILE A 519 20.64 10.41 -32.08
CA ILE A 519 20.70 9.67 -30.82
C ILE A 519 22.05 8.98 -30.68
N ASP A 520 22.60 8.90 -29.46
CA ASP A 520 23.81 8.14 -29.21
C ASP A 520 23.64 6.69 -29.69
N ARG A 521 24.63 6.18 -30.45
CA ARG A 521 24.62 4.81 -30.96
C ARG A 521 24.58 3.81 -29.80
N HIS A 522 25.34 4.08 -28.76
CA HIS A 522 25.48 3.26 -27.55
C HIS A 522 25.14 4.07 -26.29
N PRO A 523 24.76 3.44 -25.16
CA PRO A 523 24.67 4.13 -23.87
C PRO A 523 25.98 4.82 -23.49
N VAL A 524 25.87 5.88 -22.67
CA VAL A 524 27.04 6.61 -22.17
C VAL A 524 27.93 5.66 -21.36
N THR A 525 29.23 5.64 -21.66
CA THR A 525 30.18 4.73 -21.02
C THR A 525 30.82 5.33 -19.77
N ASN A 526 31.46 4.49 -18.94
CA ASN A 526 32.24 4.98 -17.80
C ASN A 526 33.39 5.90 -18.24
N ALA A 527 34.06 5.60 -19.37
CA ALA A 527 35.14 6.46 -19.89
C ALA A 527 34.63 7.87 -20.25
N GLN A 528 33.49 7.95 -20.94
CA GLN A 528 32.87 9.22 -21.29
C GLN A 528 32.41 10.00 -20.05
N PHE A 529 31.79 9.31 -19.08
CA PHE A 529 31.36 9.95 -17.84
C PHE A 529 32.54 10.41 -16.98
N LYS A 530 33.67 9.71 -17.04
CA LYS A 530 34.92 10.13 -16.38
C LYS A 530 35.47 11.41 -16.99
N GLU A 531 35.50 11.51 -18.33
CA GLU A 531 35.87 12.74 -19.02
C GLU A 531 34.98 13.91 -18.58
N PHE A 532 33.67 13.70 -18.48
CA PHE A 532 32.73 14.70 -17.96
C PHE A 532 33.11 15.18 -16.55
N ILE A 533 33.36 14.25 -15.61
CA ILE A 533 33.74 14.61 -14.24
C ILE A 533 35.07 15.39 -14.23
N GLU A 534 36.08 14.89 -14.95
CA GLU A 534 37.41 15.50 -15.00
C GLU A 534 37.38 16.89 -15.64
N ALA A 535 36.58 17.10 -16.68
CA ALA A 535 36.50 18.36 -17.42
C ALA A 535 35.59 19.41 -16.75
N SER A 536 34.49 19.00 -16.13
CA SER A 536 33.49 19.90 -15.54
C SER A 536 33.69 20.15 -14.04
N GLY A 537 34.38 19.24 -13.34
CA GLY A 537 34.41 19.22 -11.88
C GLY A 537 33.08 18.84 -11.24
N TYR A 538 32.19 18.16 -11.98
CA TYR A 538 30.87 17.78 -11.50
C TYR A 538 30.95 16.92 -10.22
N ALA A 539 30.20 17.34 -9.22
CA ALA A 539 29.89 16.55 -8.03
C ALA A 539 28.42 16.79 -7.69
N PRO A 540 27.60 15.74 -7.52
CA PRO A 540 26.23 15.91 -7.09
C PRO A 540 26.16 16.41 -5.64
N HIS A 541 25.07 17.10 -5.30
CA HIS A 541 24.81 17.54 -3.93
C HIS A 541 24.75 16.37 -2.96
N ASP A 542 23.99 15.33 -3.31
CA ASP A 542 23.97 14.06 -2.61
C ASP A 542 24.96 13.08 -3.27
N GLN A 543 25.98 12.68 -2.53
CA GLN A 543 27.00 11.73 -2.98
C GLN A 543 26.69 10.27 -2.64
N GLN A 544 25.64 10.00 -1.87
CA GLN A 544 25.27 8.64 -1.48
C GLN A 544 24.95 7.80 -2.72
N SER A 545 25.55 6.61 -2.80
CA SER A 545 25.43 5.69 -3.94
C SER A 545 25.90 6.24 -5.30
N PHE A 546 26.46 7.46 -5.38
CA PHE A 546 26.95 8.03 -6.64
C PHE A 546 28.16 7.25 -7.15
N LEU A 547 28.04 6.67 -8.34
CA LEU A 547 29.07 5.83 -8.94
C LEU A 547 29.59 4.77 -7.97
N SER A 548 28.69 4.09 -7.25
CA SER A 548 29.05 3.18 -6.15
C SER A 548 29.99 2.03 -6.56
N HIS A 549 30.14 1.75 -7.85
CA HIS A 549 31.08 0.75 -8.39
C HIS A 549 32.49 1.31 -8.65
N TRP A 550 32.68 2.62 -8.64
CA TRP A 550 33.99 3.25 -8.86
C TRP A 550 34.89 3.10 -7.63
N ILE A 551 36.18 2.97 -7.89
CA ILE A 551 37.22 2.81 -6.86
C ILE A 551 38.20 3.97 -7.05
N ASP A 552 38.43 4.74 -5.99
CA ASP A 552 39.34 5.89 -6.00
C ASP A 552 39.07 6.91 -7.14
N GLY A 553 37.78 7.13 -7.44
CA GLY A 553 37.35 8.11 -8.46
C GLY A 553 37.48 7.63 -9.91
N ALA A 554 37.66 6.33 -10.15
CA ALA A 554 37.72 5.75 -11.48
C ALA A 554 36.88 4.47 -11.59
N PRO A 555 36.38 4.11 -12.78
CA PRO A 555 35.73 2.83 -12.99
C PRO A 555 36.71 1.67 -12.74
N PRO A 556 36.23 0.49 -12.29
CA PRO A 556 37.09 -0.69 -12.18
C PRO A 556 37.79 -1.03 -13.49
N SER A 557 39.00 -1.57 -13.41
CA SER A 557 39.79 -1.94 -14.60
C SER A 557 38.99 -2.78 -15.59
N GLY A 558 38.91 -2.34 -16.85
CA GLY A 558 38.19 -3.02 -17.93
C GLY A 558 36.68 -2.74 -17.99
N TRP A 559 36.20 -1.74 -17.26
CA TRP A 559 34.81 -1.25 -17.31
C TRP A 559 34.66 0.05 -18.12
N ASP A 560 35.73 0.52 -18.75
CA ASP A 560 35.77 1.77 -19.54
C ASP A 560 34.65 1.83 -20.58
N ASP A 561 34.43 0.71 -21.29
CA ASP A 561 33.40 0.54 -22.33
C ASP A 561 32.09 -0.10 -21.79
N CYS A 562 31.96 -0.26 -20.48
CA CYS A 562 30.67 -0.60 -19.88
C CYS A 562 29.83 0.69 -19.76
N PRO A 563 28.50 0.61 -19.92
CA PRO A 563 27.61 1.72 -19.60
C PRO A 563 27.86 2.25 -18.18
N VAL A 564 27.81 3.56 -18.01
CA VAL A 564 27.81 4.16 -16.67
C VAL A 564 26.47 3.89 -16.00
N THR A 565 26.52 3.44 -14.74
CA THR A 565 25.35 3.19 -13.88
C THR A 565 25.59 3.84 -12.51
N TRP A 566 24.69 3.65 -11.55
CA TRP A 566 24.74 4.37 -10.26
C TRP A 566 24.72 5.90 -10.42
N VAL A 567 23.96 6.35 -11.41
CA VAL A 567 23.70 7.76 -11.73
C VAL A 567 22.21 8.04 -11.65
N ALA A 568 21.83 9.10 -10.94
CA ALA A 568 20.46 9.57 -10.86
C ALA A 568 20.06 10.25 -12.18
N MET A 569 18.77 10.52 -12.35
CA MET A 569 18.30 11.24 -13.52
C MET A 569 18.96 12.64 -13.65
N ASP A 570 19.15 13.34 -12.53
CA ASP A 570 19.83 14.65 -12.50
C ASP A 570 21.31 14.55 -12.89
N ASP A 571 22.00 13.46 -12.50
CA ASP A 571 23.39 13.20 -12.91
C ASP A 571 23.48 13.00 -14.43
N ALA A 572 22.52 12.26 -15.00
CA ALA A 572 22.43 12.03 -16.44
C ALA A 572 22.10 13.32 -17.21
N GLN A 573 21.21 14.17 -16.69
CA GLN A 573 20.89 15.47 -17.26
C GLN A 573 22.08 16.44 -17.21
N ALA A 574 22.86 16.42 -16.12
CA ALA A 574 24.07 17.22 -15.99
C ALA A 574 25.13 16.83 -17.02
N TYR A 575 25.38 15.52 -17.19
CA TYR A 575 26.25 15.02 -18.26
C TYR A 575 25.74 15.44 -19.64
N ALA A 576 24.44 15.23 -19.92
CA ALA A 576 23.86 15.54 -21.22
C ALA A 576 24.04 17.04 -21.54
N SER A 577 23.76 17.91 -20.58
CA SER A 577 23.94 19.36 -20.71
C SER A 577 25.39 19.75 -20.99
N TRP A 578 26.36 19.16 -20.26
CA TRP A 578 27.78 19.38 -20.50
C TRP A 578 28.21 18.94 -21.90
N ALA A 579 27.69 17.81 -22.38
CA ALA A 579 27.98 17.29 -23.71
C ALA A 579 27.24 18.04 -24.85
N GLY A 580 26.44 19.07 -24.55
CA GLY A 580 25.61 19.78 -25.53
C GLY A 580 24.40 18.97 -26.02
N LYS A 581 24.00 17.95 -25.26
CA LYS A 581 22.93 17.00 -25.56
C LYS A 581 21.75 17.16 -24.58
N ARG A 582 20.75 16.29 -24.70
CA ARG A 582 19.65 16.11 -23.74
C ARG A 582 19.29 14.63 -23.59
N LEU A 583 18.51 14.27 -22.57
CA LEU A 583 17.90 12.94 -22.51
C LEU A 583 16.81 12.80 -23.60
N PRO A 584 16.62 11.58 -24.15
CA PRO A 584 15.56 11.31 -25.10
C PRO A 584 14.19 11.40 -24.43
N ARG A 585 13.21 11.89 -25.18
CA ARG A 585 11.80 11.58 -24.90
C ARG A 585 11.55 10.08 -25.11
N GLU A 586 10.57 9.52 -24.43
CA GLU A 586 10.22 8.11 -24.57
C GLU A 586 9.85 7.76 -26.02
N TRP A 587 9.09 8.62 -26.69
CA TRP A 587 8.70 8.40 -28.08
C TRP A 587 9.88 8.52 -29.06
N GLU A 588 10.89 9.35 -28.76
CA GLU A 588 12.13 9.42 -29.54
C GLU A 588 12.94 8.13 -29.38
N TRP A 589 13.05 7.63 -28.15
CA TRP A 589 13.70 6.36 -27.85
C TRP A 589 12.99 5.20 -28.57
N GLN A 590 11.66 5.14 -28.48
CA GLN A 590 10.88 4.08 -29.13
C GLN A 590 11.02 4.15 -30.64
N TYR A 591 10.92 5.35 -31.24
CA TYR A 591 11.06 5.50 -32.69
C TYR A 591 12.45 5.09 -33.17
N ALA A 592 13.51 5.53 -32.49
CA ALA A 592 14.89 5.15 -32.79
C ALA A 592 15.13 3.63 -32.70
N ALA A 593 14.37 2.94 -31.84
CA ALA A 593 14.43 1.49 -31.69
C ALA A 593 13.56 0.72 -32.70
N GLN A 594 12.37 1.24 -33.01
CA GLN A 594 11.32 0.53 -33.74
C GLN A 594 11.29 0.84 -35.23
N GLY A 595 11.63 2.07 -35.64
CA GLY A 595 11.22 2.60 -36.94
C GLY A 595 9.70 2.78 -36.99
N SER A 596 9.09 2.58 -38.16
CA SER A 596 7.64 2.82 -38.36
C SER A 596 6.81 1.56 -38.60
N ASP A 597 7.38 0.36 -38.44
CA ASP A 597 6.73 -0.91 -38.80
C ASP A 597 6.07 -1.65 -37.63
N GLY A 598 6.14 -1.09 -36.42
CA GLY A 598 5.51 -1.66 -35.23
C GLY A 598 6.20 -2.92 -34.70
N ARG A 599 7.47 -3.16 -35.05
CA ARG A 599 8.22 -4.33 -34.57
C ARG A 599 8.30 -4.41 -33.03
N ARG A 600 8.33 -5.64 -32.51
CA ARG A 600 8.39 -5.91 -31.06
C ARG A 600 9.78 -5.68 -30.45
N TYR A 601 10.85 -5.98 -31.17
CA TYR A 601 12.25 -5.79 -30.76
C TYR A 601 12.99 -5.02 -31.87
N PRO A 602 14.16 -4.40 -31.58
CA PRO A 602 14.90 -3.62 -32.60
C PRO A 602 15.17 -4.41 -33.89
N TRP A 603 15.41 -5.71 -33.75
CA TRP A 603 15.72 -6.65 -34.85
C TRP A 603 14.50 -7.40 -35.43
N GLY A 604 13.27 -7.09 -35.01
CA GLY A 604 12.04 -7.69 -35.54
C GLY A 604 11.10 -8.24 -34.47
N ASN A 605 10.22 -9.17 -34.85
CA ASN A 605 9.12 -9.63 -33.98
C ASN A 605 9.42 -10.86 -33.13
N HIS A 606 10.54 -11.52 -33.36
CA HIS A 606 10.94 -12.74 -32.64
C HIS A 606 12.22 -12.48 -31.84
N TRP A 607 12.23 -12.93 -30.59
CA TRP A 607 13.41 -12.88 -29.74
C TRP A 607 14.55 -13.71 -30.35
N ARG A 608 15.78 -13.21 -30.21
CA ARG A 608 17.00 -13.88 -30.67
C ARG A 608 18.09 -13.69 -29.62
N ASP A 609 18.59 -14.78 -29.05
CA ASP A 609 19.54 -14.73 -27.93
C ASP A 609 20.86 -14.04 -28.28
N ASP A 610 21.32 -14.13 -29.54
CA ASP A 610 22.56 -13.47 -29.97
C ASP A 610 22.42 -11.94 -30.12
N ASN A 611 21.20 -11.41 -30.10
CA ASN A 611 20.92 -10.00 -30.37
C ASN A 611 20.84 -9.14 -29.10
N ALA A 612 20.91 -9.74 -27.91
CA ALA A 612 20.97 -9.02 -26.64
C ALA A 612 21.83 -9.81 -25.64
N PRO A 613 22.33 -9.18 -24.56
CA PRO A 613 23.01 -9.90 -23.50
C PRO A 613 22.12 -10.97 -22.86
N ASN A 614 22.71 -12.11 -22.51
CA ASN A 614 22.01 -13.16 -21.76
C ASN A 614 21.57 -12.63 -20.39
N ALA A 615 20.32 -12.88 -20.02
CA ALA A 615 19.82 -12.56 -18.69
C ALA A 615 20.58 -13.36 -17.60
N SER A 616 20.99 -12.66 -16.55
CA SER A 616 21.61 -13.21 -15.36
C SER A 616 20.57 -13.37 -14.25
N MET A 617 20.28 -14.61 -13.91
CA MET A 617 19.39 -15.01 -12.80
C MET A 617 20.13 -15.23 -11.47
N LYS A 618 21.38 -14.78 -11.40
CA LYS A 618 22.20 -14.90 -10.19
C LYS A 618 21.75 -13.89 -9.14
N ARG A 619 21.98 -14.21 -7.87
CA ARG A 619 21.67 -13.33 -6.74
C ARG A 619 22.48 -12.03 -6.73
N ARG A 620 23.71 -12.06 -7.24
CA ARG A 620 24.58 -10.88 -7.36
C ARG A 620 24.63 -10.39 -8.80
N MET A 621 24.57 -9.09 -8.96
CA MET A 621 24.66 -8.45 -10.27
C MET A 621 26.12 -8.47 -10.76
N ALA A 622 26.32 -8.88 -12.01
CA ALA A 622 27.63 -8.81 -12.66
C ALA A 622 27.88 -7.39 -13.19
N ARG A 623 29.10 -7.14 -13.70
CA ARG A 623 29.37 -5.90 -14.43
C ARG A 623 28.36 -5.73 -15.59
N PRO A 624 27.93 -4.50 -15.91
CA PRO A 624 27.15 -4.25 -17.11
C PRO A 624 27.84 -4.80 -18.36
N PRO A 625 27.10 -5.37 -19.33
CA PRO A 625 27.67 -5.81 -20.60
C PRO A 625 28.42 -4.67 -21.30
N VAL A 626 29.57 -4.97 -21.89
CA VAL A 626 30.32 -4.01 -22.73
C VAL A 626 29.46 -3.62 -23.93
N ILE A 627 29.41 -2.33 -24.28
CA ILE A 627 28.63 -1.85 -25.42
C ILE A 627 29.13 -2.42 -26.75
N GLY A 628 28.25 -2.49 -27.75
CA GLY A 628 28.59 -2.89 -29.13
C GLY A 628 28.94 -4.37 -29.31
N ARG A 629 28.64 -5.22 -28.33
CA ARG A 629 28.91 -6.68 -28.41
C ARG A 629 27.83 -7.45 -29.17
N HIS A 630 26.68 -6.82 -29.43
CA HIS A 630 25.53 -7.40 -30.11
C HIS A 630 25.11 -6.56 -31.33
N PRO A 631 25.96 -6.42 -32.37
CA PRO A 631 25.65 -5.57 -33.54
C PRO A 631 24.41 -6.04 -34.31
N SER A 632 24.11 -7.33 -34.31
CA SER A 632 22.88 -7.90 -34.87
C SER A 632 21.61 -7.48 -34.13
N GLY A 633 21.75 -6.91 -32.93
CA GLY A 633 20.69 -6.31 -32.13
C GLY A 633 20.39 -4.86 -32.46
N ALA A 634 21.07 -4.27 -33.45
CA ALA A 634 20.84 -2.89 -33.85
C ALA A 634 19.41 -2.65 -34.37
N SER A 635 18.91 -1.44 -34.15
CA SER A 635 17.64 -0.95 -34.70
C SER A 635 17.70 -0.77 -36.23
N PRO A 636 16.57 -0.51 -36.92
CA PRO A 636 16.57 -0.15 -38.36
C PRO A 636 17.52 0.98 -38.73
N PHE A 637 17.79 1.88 -37.79
CA PHE A 637 18.63 3.04 -38.00
C PHE A 637 20.10 2.78 -37.62
N GLY A 638 20.41 1.63 -37.02
CA GLY A 638 21.77 1.28 -36.58
C GLY A 638 22.08 1.70 -35.13
N VAL A 639 21.06 1.91 -34.30
CA VAL A 639 21.23 2.19 -32.86
C VAL A 639 21.35 0.87 -32.11
N GLU A 640 22.38 0.73 -31.27
CA GLU A 640 22.73 -0.52 -30.59
C GLU A 640 22.42 -0.47 -29.08
N ASP A 641 22.43 -1.64 -28.42
CA ASP A 641 22.24 -1.81 -26.97
C ASP A 641 20.97 -1.14 -26.41
N LEU A 642 19.90 -1.11 -27.21
CA LEU A 642 18.60 -0.60 -26.77
C LEU A 642 17.88 -1.58 -25.83
N VAL A 643 18.03 -2.89 -26.04
CA VAL A 643 17.30 -3.91 -25.29
C VAL A 643 18.27 -4.85 -24.56
N GLY A 644 18.03 -5.06 -23.27
CA GLY A 644 18.67 -6.11 -22.46
C GLY A 644 20.03 -5.79 -21.84
N THR A 645 20.61 -4.61 -22.10
CA THR A 645 21.91 -4.21 -21.51
C THR A 645 21.71 -3.57 -20.14
N ILE A 646 21.11 -2.39 -20.10
CA ILE A 646 20.75 -1.61 -18.90
C ILE A 646 19.46 -0.86 -19.17
N TRP A 647 18.72 -0.55 -18.10
CA TRP A 647 17.61 0.40 -18.19
C TRP A 647 18.15 1.79 -18.56
N GLN A 648 17.34 2.54 -19.30
CA GLN A 648 17.74 3.86 -19.79
C GLN A 648 16.73 4.92 -19.36
N TRP A 649 17.23 5.98 -18.72
CA TRP A 649 16.46 7.17 -18.36
C TRP A 649 15.84 7.83 -19.60
N THR A 650 14.56 8.21 -19.51
CA THR A 650 13.85 8.99 -20.55
C THR A 650 13.11 10.18 -19.96
N ASP A 651 11.79 10.07 -19.81
CA ASP A 651 10.90 11.12 -19.30
C ASP A 651 10.66 10.99 -17.80
N GLU A 652 10.49 12.13 -17.13
CA GLU A 652 10.02 12.22 -15.76
C GLU A 652 8.57 12.71 -15.74
N TYR A 653 7.75 12.10 -14.90
CA TYR A 653 6.38 12.53 -14.59
C TYR A 653 6.28 12.87 -13.11
N ARG A 654 5.46 13.87 -12.79
CA ARG A 654 5.21 14.27 -11.40
C ARG A 654 3.77 14.69 -11.17
N ASP A 655 3.26 14.39 -9.99
CA ASP A 655 2.04 14.96 -9.42
C ASP A 655 2.34 15.52 -8.01
N GLU A 656 1.31 15.90 -7.27
CA GLU A 656 1.45 16.45 -5.92
C GLU A 656 2.14 15.49 -4.92
N HIS A 657 1.94 14.18 -5.07
CA HIS A 657 2.43 13.18 -4.14
C HIS A 657 3.60 12.35 -4.68
N VAL A 658 3.76 12.21 -5.99
CA VAL A 658 4.67 11.22 -6.57
C VAL A 658 5.51 11.83 -7.70
N ARG A 659 6.77 11.40 -7.79
CA ARG A 659 7.62 11.52 -8.98
C ARG A 659 7.94 10.13 -9.52
N ALA A 660 7.99 9.98 -10.83
CA ALA A 660 8.39 8.73 -11.47
C ALA A 660 9.11 9.00 -12.80
N ALA A 661 10.08 8.16 -13.12
CA ALA A 661 10.73 8.15 -14.42
C ALA A 661 10.24 6.95 -15.25
N VAL A 662 10.13 7.17 -16.55
CA VAL A 662 9.97 6.10 -17.53
C VAL A 662 11.35 5.52 -17.85
N LEU A 663 11.48 4.22 -17.66
CA LEU A 663 12.64 3.43 -18.03
C LEU A 663 12.35 2.57 -19.26
N ARG A 664 13.33 2.49 -20.16
CA ARG A 664 13.25 1.74 -21.41
C ARG A 664 14.34 0.68 -21.52
N GLY A 665 14.06 -0.40 -22.26
CA GLY A 665 15.05 -1.36 -22.72
C GLY A 665 15.29 -2.59 -21.84
N GLY A 666 15.01 -2.51 -20.53
CA GLY A 666 15.32 -3.59 -19.60
C GLY A 666 16.81 -3.75 -19.31
N ASN A 667 17.13 -4.62 -18.36
CA ASN A 667 18.47 -4.91 -17.85
C ASN A 667 18.81 -6.40 -18.06
N ALA A 668 20.10 -6.71 -18.14
CA ALA A 668 20.61 -8.08 -18.14
C ALA A 668 20.39 -8.79 -16.78
N TYR A 669 20.23 -8.07 -15.67
CA TYR A 669 19.97 -8.67 -14.36
C TYR A 669 18.48 -8.98 -14.15
N GLN A 670 18.17 -10.21 -13.74
CA GLN A 670 16.81 -10.69 -13.48
C GLN A 670 16.75 -11.59 -12.24
N PRO A 671 16.54 -11.03 -11.04
CA PRO A 671 16.41 -11.84 -9.83
C PRO A 671 15.21 -12.80 -9.95
N GLN A 672 15.37 -14.00 -9.39
CA GLN A 672 14.36 -15.07 -9.41
C GLN A 672 13.72 -15.21 -8.03
N THR A 673 12.76 -16.12 -7.85
CA THR A 673 11.99 -16.42 -6.60
C THR A 673 10.70 -15.63 -6.40
N SER A 674 10.49 -14.55 -7.14
CA SER A 674 9.25 -13.77 -7.05
C SER A 674 8.92 -13.08 -8.38
N HIS A 675 7.62 -12.90 -8.64
CA HIS A 675 7.15 -12.05 -9.74
C HIS A 675 7.04 -10.58 -9.31
N TRP A 676 7.25 -10.27 -8.02
CA TRP A 676 7.23 -8.92 -7.46
C TRP A 676 8.53 -8.14 -7.62
N TYR A 677 9.53 -8.71 -8.29
CA TYR A 677 10.71 -7.96 -8.70
C TYR A 677 10.41 -7.03 -9.88
N PHE A 678 11.14 -5.93 -9.97
CA PHE A 678 10.99 -4.93 -11.02
C PHE A 678 10.99 -5.59 -12.43
N PRO A 679 9.90 -5.44 -13.21
CA PRO A 679 9.68 -6.24 -14.41
C PRO A 679 10.49 -5.73 -15.59
N GLN A 680 10.92 -6.63 -16.48
CA GLN A 680 11.70 -6.29 -17.68
C GLN A 680 10.81 -5.79 -18.83
N ALA A 681 11.19 -4.66 -19.44
CA ALA A 681 10.54 -4.10 -20.64
C ALA A 681 11.41 -4.31 -21.89
N TYR A 682 11.45 -5.55 -22.39
CA TYR A 682 12.21 -5.87 -23.61
C TYR A 682 11.45 -5.56 -24.89
N ALA A 683 10.11 -5.59 -24.85
CA ALA A 683 9.32 -5.19 -26.00
C ALA A 683 9.37 -3.67 -26.17
N LEU A 684 9.48 -3.20 -27.41
CA LEU A 684 9.55 -1.79 -27.73
C LEU A 684 8.24 -1.04 -27.47
N ASP A 685 7.13 -1.72 -27.25
CA ASP A 685 5.86 -1.11 -26.83
C ASP A 685 5.60 -1.27 -25.32
N GLU A 686 6.64 -1.52 -24.52
CA GLU A 686 6.57 -1.61 -23.06
C GLU A 686 7.55 -0.62 -22.39
N HIS A 687 7.18 -0.08 -21.23
CA HIS A 687 8.11 0.65 -20.34
C HIS A 687 8.01 0.18 -18.89
N GLY A 688 9.02 0.50 -18.09
CA GLY A 688 8.95 0.42 -16.63
C GLY A 688 8.71 1.80 -16.02
N LYS A 689 7.79 1.90 -15.05
CA LYS A 689 7.62 3.11 -14.21
C LYS A 689 8.49 2.95 -12.95
N TYR A 690 9.55 3.74 -12.85
CA TYR A 690 10.45 3.74 -11.71
C TYR A 690 10.09 4.89 -10.77
N LEU A 691 9.68 4.59 -9.54
CA LEU A 691 9.31 5.63 -8.58
C LEU A 691 10.56 6.33 -8.06
N LEU A 692 10.54 7.66 -8.02
CA LEU A 692 11.68 8.48 -7.60
C LEU A 692 11.42 9.02 -6.20
N MET A 693 12.43 8.91 -5.34
CA MET A 693 12.44 9.55 -4.01
C MET A 693 13.53 10.61 -3.95
N ALA A 694 14.77 10.17 -4.12
CA ALA A 694 15.98 10.95 -3.90
C ALA A 694 17.18 10.23 -4.54
N PRO A 695 18.22 10.97 -4.98
CA PRO A 695 19.39 10.39 -5.64
C PRO A 695 20.04 9.22 -4.88
N ALA A 696 20.15 9.29 -3.54
CA ALA A 696 20.66 8.21 -2.69
C ALA A 696 20.04 6.83 -2.98
N LYS A 697 18.71 6.79 -3.16
CA LYS A 697 17.93 5.57 -3.38
C LYS A 697 17.80 5.24 -4.86
N ASP A 698 17.58 6.26 -5.69
CA ASP A 698 17.22 6.14 -7.10
C ASP A 698 18.39 5.66 -7.99
N ARG A 699 19.63 5.93 -7.56
CA ARG A 699 20.83 5.40 -8.22
C ARG A 699 20.85 3.88 -8.10
N SER A 700 21.08 3.21 -9.22
CA SER A 700 21.03 1.75 -9.33
C SER A 700 22.12 1.21 -10.25
N ALA A 701 22.64 0.01 -9.95
CA ALA A 701 23.55 -0.71 -10.84
C ALA A 701 22.90 -1.09 -12.19
N GLY A 702 21.56 -1.13 -12.25
CA GLY A 702 20.79 -1.54 -13.42
C GLY A 702 20.34 -0.42 -14.34
N ILE A 703 20.57 0.84 -13.97
CA ILE A 703 20.07 2.01 -14.71
C ILE A 703 21.25 2.89 -15.15
N GLY A 704 21.24 3.27 -16.42
CA GLY A 704 22.09 4.31 -17.00
C GLY A 704 21.29 5.11 -18.03
N PHE A 705 21.94 5.60 -19.07
CA PHE A 705 21.27 6.47 -20.05
C PHE A 705 22.01 6.56 -21.38
N ARG A 706 21.33 7.20 -22.34
CA ARG A 706 21.88 7.69 -23.60
C ARG A 706 21.33 9.08 -23.88
N CYS A 707 21.95 9.83 -24.79
CA CYS A 707 21.52 11.18 -25.10
C CYS A 707 21.04 11.33 -26.54
N VAL A 708 20.36 12.45 -26.80
CA VAL A 708 19.95 12.92 -28.14
C VAL A 708 20.36 14.38 -28.35
N VAL A 709 20.40 14.79 -29.62
CA VAL A 709 20.50 16.18 -30.07
C VAL A 709 19.46 16.46 -31.15
N ASP A 710 19.05 17.71 -31.28
CA ASP A 710 18.06 18.16 -32.27
C ASP A 710 18.77 18.53 -33.59
N LEU A 711 18.17 18.17 -34.75
CA LEU A 711 18.68 18.47 -36.08
C LEU A 711 17.91 19.62 -36.78
#